data_AF-A0A2P4X143-F1
#
_entry.id   AF-A0A2P4X143-F1
#
_cell.length_a   1.000
_cell.length_b   1.000
_cell.length_c   1.000
_cell.angle_alpha   90.00
_cell.angle_beta   90.00
_cell.angle_gamma   90.00
#
_symmetry.space_group_name_H-M   'P 1'
#
loop_
_entity.id
_entity.type
_entity.pdbx_description
1 polymer ?
#
loop_
_entity_poly.entity_id
_entity_poly.type
_entity_poly.pdbx_seq_one_letter_code
_entity_poly.pdbx_strand_id
1 'polypeptide(L)'
;MSNSSECHYGILARVYVEEDQWTEEEEFRKGCFKTNKKAPYRTDKDLLLALGDSHLFIFRRKQQRTRSCVCMSPPELTLESSTEQRLASEFQCPHLHSYGDYEQWAAIKYSAIMQVQLTFRTMNTTGEAGKTSNFATRTKDLVVVVKDGSKLWIEFEHNLGRGAFLDALMAASAPHVTLDLDYADLAKPNQGDKPAETPSIESQERTDPVSPRMVFEFQRAASRLAVMLALEIDAEDLDVALYGETELDNVSSHSLSDAYTGSDQPTLSFSFRREALRKAIETRVQLGLQLSSDVELDNSQCHFLLGTAMELSRVLDEPDLYALTWLVSGFINLQRALMTTTPGCTKLAQSQLEHAIKISREHSLRLQLALSLACCGDLHRLSTRNVPVARSLLIEAARLMPTNALDVASKMHLHNKIHQLGLAMSPRKEGETQDKNVIDLWKTLSTAMSAPSNQHTSALLWRPVNKSSTERSRYCLVEVFAASDETKAVRLLRVYFTEQSTFEWLRQEITQRCNDIPLYELEDDEESSTIAEVVGFCDSVKKNESMIPWNTRILDIVRVDWHVLHAIVHQLTKSAPKSPKSPPKPNIRPNRSPIVAVRCSKYQKQMQMKETSRRSVEYTPTYQRFVLKQKSYAQQFSHIYVSRLQQLRDVVTVQVQEHTDGRVPVLAKVIDLKADGQECVLVGTLLKVLEAKPDLFDALTSESGVTPIEKINKPLATKDDELLLEDESGRVQLVGDIDVARFVTGVVLGVRGRVPRDGTGGQFHVTEVFLPSFPPQHPLPERQESEYVALVSGLCIGRNKDSQPLRNHLLVDYLAGRLGDEKEREFVAKIVRTVVVGNVIEADEGDVHMPTIKRKTTEELALEGEPLKNADELVSTLAAAMCVDLMPGASDPSNYTLPQQSFHPCLFPRSSHFKSFRCVTNPYEAQVGGVQLFGDAGQPLHSLLQCTLPKSDDDDAEGDANMATDEDKEQQEQERALDYLQRCVEWRHAAPTAPDLLACFPMANEDPFILETCPHVYFSGNQPRFSTRLVKGSKNQQVRLITVPSFSETSTIVIVDLKDLSCFPITIGA
;
A
#
# COMPACT_ATOMS: atom_id res chain seq x y z
N MET A 1 -44.63 -4.44 12.25
CA MET A 1 -44.11 -4.54 13.62
C MET A 1 -42.71 -5.11 13.53
N SER A 2 -41.69 -4.24 13.54
CA SER A 2 -40.29 -4.63 13.49
C SER A 2 -39.78 -4.76 14.92
N ASN A 3 -39.90 -5.95 15.52
CA ASN A 3 -39.12 -6.23 16.71
C ASN A 3 -37.65 -6.14 16.29
N SER A 4 -36.95 -5.10 16.74
CA SER A 4 -35.52 -4.99 16.57
C SER A 4 -34.90 -6.14 17.35
N SER A 5 -34.52 -7.21 16.65
CA SER A 5 -33.63 -8.21 17.25
C SER A 5 -32.38 -7.47 17.69
N GLU A 6 -32.02 -7.55 18.97
CA GLU A 6 -30.74 -7.01 19.44
C GLU A 6 -29.64 -8.03 19.18
N CYS A 7 -28.45 -7.56 18.79
CA CYS A 7 -27.29 -8.41 18.62
C CYS A 7 -26.52 -8.46 19.95
N HIS A 8 -26.44 -9.64 20.56
CA HIS A 8 -25.82 -9.82 21.87
C HIS A 8 -24.33 -10.16 21.78
N TYR A 9 -23.93 -10.83 20.69
CA TYR A 9 -22.55 -11.26 20.47
C TYR A 9 -22.21 -11.31 18.99
N GLY A 10 -20.96 -11.02 18.65
CA GLY A 10 -20.45 -11.08 17.29
C GLY A 10 -19.00 -11.54 17.27
N ILE A 11 -18.65 -12.45 16.37
CA ILE A 11 -17.28 -12.94 16.18
C ILE A 11 -17.05 -13.29 14.71
N LEU A 12 -15.84 -13.10 14.21
CA LEU A 12 -15.48 -13.59 12.88
C LEU A 12 -14.87 -14.99 13.03
N ALA A 13 -15.31 -15.90 12.18
CA ALA A 13 -14.88 -17.29 12.17
C ALA A 13 -14.96 -17.85 10.76
N ARG A 14 -14.30 -18.99 10.56
CA ARG A 14 -14.47 -19.82 9.36
C ARG A 14 -15.56 -20.83 9.61
N VAL A 15 -16.41 -21.04 8.62
CA VAL A 15 -17.43 -22.09 8.70
C VAL A 15 -17.33 -22.99 7.48
N TYR A 16 -17.32 -24.29 7.73
CA TYR A 16 -17.33 -25.33 6.69
C TYR A 16 -18.55 -26.22 6.87
N VAL A 17 -19.12 -26.65 5.75
CA VAL A 17 -20.20 -27.63 5.70
C VAL A 17 -19.61 -28.87 5.02
N GLU A 18 -19.82 -30.05 5.59
CA GLU A 18 -19.27 -31.29 5.07
C GLU A 18 -19.96 -31.66 3.73
N GLU A 19 -19.30 -31.41 2.58
CA GLU A 19 -19.71 -31.92 1.25
C GLU A 19 -18.86 -33.14 0.89
N ASP A 20 -19.49 -34.29 0.62
CA ASP A 20 -18.83 -35.47 0.06
C ASP A 20 -18.68 -35.34 -1.46
N GLN A 21 -17.44 -35.27 -1.97
CA GLN A 21 -17.02 -36.01 -3.18
C GLN A 21 -15.50 -35.92 -3.43
N TRP A 22 -14.90 -37.10 -3.59
CA TRP A 22 -13.58 -37.29 -4.19
C TRP A 22 -13.75 -37.32 -5.71
N THR A 23 -13.09 -36.44 -6.44
CA THR A 23 -12.93 -36.57 -7.90
C THR A 23 -11.51 -36.99 -8.22
N GLU A 24 -11.33 -38.25 -8.61
CA GLU A 24 -10.10 -38.79 -9.18
C GLU A 24 -9.97 -38.35 -10.65
N GLU A 25 -9.39 -37.19 -10.93
CA GLU A 25 -8.83 -36.89 -12.27
C GLU A 25 -7.57 -36.01 -12.15
N GLU A 26 -6.41 -36.64 -12.01
CA GLU A 26 -5.15 -36.11 -12.56
C GLU A 26 -4.24 -37.30 -12.94
N GLU A 27 -4.10 -37.54 -14.25
CA GLU A 27 -3.18 -38.51 -14.82
C GLU A 27 -1.70 -38.12 -14.53
N PHE A 28 -1.01 -39.01 -13.82
CA PHE A 28 0.41 -39.35 -13.88
C PHE A 28 1.39 -38.37 -14.57
N ARG A 29 2.17 -37.63 -13.77
CA ARG A 29 3.63 -37.47 -13.99
C ARG A 29 4.45 -37.43 -12.67
N LYS A 30 5.06 -38.59 -12.38
CA LYS A 30 6.21 -38.92 -11.52
C LYS A 30 6.80 -37.83 -10.59
N GLY A 31 6.68 -38.07 -9.28
CA GLY A 31 7.54 -37.50 -8.23
C GLY A 31 6.98 -37.82 -6.83
N CYS A 32 7.67 -38.68 -6.06
CA CYS A 32 7.27 -39.16 -4.75
C CYS A 32 7.03 -38.04 -3.72
N PHE A 33 5.82 -38.00 -3.12
CA PHE A 33 5.49 -37.78 -1.70
C PHE A 33 3.98 -37.55 -1.59
N LYS A 34 3.20 -38.58 -1.23
CA LYS A 34 1.78 -38.41 -0.89
C LYS A 34 1.67 -37.77 0.49
N THR A 35 1.28 -36.49 0.55
CA THR A 35 0.79 -35.87 1.78
C THR A 35 -0.73 -35.96 1.77
N ASN A 36 -1.30 -36.75 2.69
CA ASN A 36 -2.75 -36.78 2.89
C ASN A 36 -3.21 -35.47 3.54
N LYS A 37 -3.59 -34.47 2.74
CA LYS A 37 -4.39 -33.34 3.21
C LYS A 37 -5.82 -33.54 2.73
N LYS A 38 -6.77 -33.73 3.66
CA LYS A 38 -8.18 -33.41 3.41
C LYS A 38 -8.23 -31.95 2.97
N ALA A 39 -8.51 -31.69 1.69
CA ALA A 39 -8.81 -30.35 1.23
C ALA A 39 -10.33 -30.18 1.26
N PRO A 40 -10.91 -29.36 2.16
CA PRO A 40 -12.33 -29.04 2.08
C PRO A 40 -12.59 -28.23 0.82
N TYR A 41 -13.45 -28.75 -0.05
CA TYR A 41 -13.97 -28.05 -1.22
C TYR A 41 -15.02 -27.02 -0.78
N ARG A 42 -15.05 -25.86 -1.44
CA ARG A 42 -15.83 -24.63 -1.10
C ARG A 42 -15.55 -24.00 0.27
N THR A 43 -14.55 -23.14 0.30
CA THR A 43 -14.21 -22.31 1.46
C THR A 43 -14.74 -20.87 1.29
N ASP A 44 -15.90 -20.52 1.85
CA ASP A 44 -16.18 -19.13 2.21
C ASP A 44 -15.39 -18.83 3.48
N LYS A 45 -14.13 -18.39 3.29
CA LYS A 45 -13.10 -18.39 4.34
C LYS A 45 -13.30 -17.38 5.47
N ASP A 46 -14.30 -16.51 5.42
CA ASP A 46 -14.44 -15.42 6.38
C ASP A 46 -15.92 -15.06 6.59
N LEU A 47 -16.52 -15.55 7.68
CA LEU A 47 -17.92 -15.29 8.03
C LEU A 47 -18.02 -14.51 9.35
N LEU A 48 -19.01 -13.63 9.42
CA LEU A 48 -19.40 -12.98 10.66
C LEU A 48 -20.53 -13.79 11.30
N LEU A 49 -20.26 -14.37 12.46
CA LEU A 49 -21.23 -15.03 13.30
C LEU A 49 -21.82 -14.01 14.27
N ALA A 50 -23.14 -13.95 14.36
CA ALA A 50 -23.84 -13.06 15.28
C ALA A 50 -24.96 -13.80 16.03
N LEU A 51 -25.02 -13.62 17.35
CA LEU A 51 -26.05 -14.19 18.20
C LEU A 51 -27.14 -13.15 18.46
N GLY A 52 -28.35 -13.42 17.97
CA GLY A 52 -29.54 -12.64 18.28
C GLY A 52 -30.38 -13.27 19.39
N ASP A 53 -31.60 -12.78 19.58
CA ASP A 53 -32.50 -13.25 20.66
C ASP A 53 -32.91 -14.73 20.55
N SER A 54 -32.98 -15.27 19.32
CA SER A 54 -33.50 -16.63 19.07
C SER A 54 -32.78 -17.40 17.95
N HIS A 55 -31.81 -16.75 17.29
CA HIS A 55 -31.14 -17.28 16.12
C HIS A 55 -29.63 -17.02 16.18
N LEU A 56 -28.85 -17.97 15.67
CA LEU A 56 -27.48 -17.80 15.22
C LEU A 56 -27.54 -17.33 13.75
N PHE A 57 -27.06 -16.12 13.51
CA PHE A 57 -26.94 -15.53 12.18
C PHE A 57 -25.52 -15.71 11.66
N ILE A 58 -25.41 -16.07 10.39
CA ILE A 58 -24.14 -16.19 9.68
C ILE A 58 -24.18 -15.25 8.50
N PHE A 59 -23.27 -14.28 8.48
CA PHE A 59 -23.12 -13.34 7.37
C PHE A 59 -21.89 -13.68 6.54
N ARG A 60 -22.06 -13.71 5.23
CA ARG A 60 -20.99 -13.84 4.25
C ARG A 60 -20.69 -12.51 3.58
N ARG A 61 -19.51 -12.39 3.01
CA ARG A 61 -19.09 -11.17 2.31
C ARG A 61 -19.63 -11.17 0.86
N LYS A 62 -20.25 -10.06 0.42
CA LYS A 62 -20.85 -9.90 -0.91
C LYS A 62 -19.87 -9.98 -2.08
N GLN A 63 -18.61 -9.56 -1.86
CA GLN A 63 -17.55 -9.63 -2.87
C GLN A 63 -16.46 -10.60 -2.38
N GLN A 64 -16.32 -11.74 -3.05
CA GLN A 64 -15.23 -12.72 -2.84
C GLN A 64 -13.87 -12.21 -3.36
N ARG A 65 -13.51 -10.95 -3.08
CA ARG A 65 -12.20 -10.34 -3.39
C ARG A 65 -11.14 -10.63 -2.32
N THR A 66 -11.37 -11.57 -1.41
CA THR A 66 -10.41 -11.89 -0.33
C THR A 66 -9.08 -12.42 -0.88
N ARG A 67 -9.05 -13.04 -2.07
CA ARG A 67 -7.80 -13.42 -2.75
C ARG A 67 -7.04 -12.26 -3.43
N SER A 68 -7.65 -11.08 -3.58
CA SER A 68 -7.04 -9.91 -4.24
C SER A 68 -6.68 -8.77 -3.27
N CYS A 69 -6.85 -8.97 -1.96
CA CYS A 69 -6.22 -8.08 -1.00
C CYS A 69 -4.75 -8.46 -0.84
N VAL A 70 -3.84 -7.52 -1.11
CA VAL A 70 -2.39 -7.73 -0.94
C VAL A 70 -1.99 -8.09 0.50
N CYS A 71 -2.81 -7.66 1.47
CA CYS A 71 -2.67 -8.03 2.88
C CYS A 71 -2.75 -9.53 3.21
N MET A 72 -3.20 -10.37 2.27
CA MET A 72 -3.30 -11.84 2.41
C MET A 72 -2.40 -12.57 1.41
N SER A 73 -1.50 -11.86 0.72
CA SER A 73 -0.60 -12.51 -0.23
C SER A 73 0.49 -13.27 0.57
N PRO A 74 0.66 -14.59 0.35
CA PRO A 74 1.75 -15.37 0.96
C PRO A 74 3.19 -14.88 0.74
N PRO A 75 3.56 -14.04 -0.27
CA PRO A 75 4.96 -13.67 -0.49
C PRO A 75 5.55 -12.74 0.58
N GLU A 76 4.74 -12.04 1.38
CA GLU A 76 5.24 -11.17 2.47
C GLU A 76 5.56 -11.95 3.77
N LEU A 77 5.11 -13.22 3.87
CA LEU A 77 5.49 -14.11 4.97
C LEU A 77 6.79 -14.84 4.59
N THR A 78 7.91 -14.19 4.87
CA THR A 78 9.25 -14.75 4.65
C THR A 78 9.44 -16.06 5.44
N LEU A 79 10.48 -16.84 5.10
CA LEU A 79 10.91 -18.00 5.90
C LEU A 79 11.21 -17.67 7.37
N GLU A 80 11.41 -16.38 7.68
CA GLU A 80 11.64 -15.84 9.04
C GLU A 80 10.34 -15.53 9.81
N SER A 81 9.19 -15.49 9.13
CA SER A 81 7.89 -15.30 9.79
C SER A 81 7.54 -16.53 10.61
N SER A 82 7.13 -16.32 11.87
CA SER A 82 6.76 -17.42 12.75
C SER A 82 5.61 -18.23 12.13
N THR A 83 5.56 -19.53 12.41
CA THR A 83 4.45 -20.40 11.99
C THR A 83 3.10 -19.84 12.43
N GLU A 84 3.06 -19.15 13.56
CA GLU A 84 1.87 -18.49 14.11
C GLU A 84 1.48 -17.23 13.33
N GLN A 85 2.43 -16.41 12.88
CA GLN A 85 2.17 -15.26 12.00
C GLN A 85 1.61 -15.71 10.65
N ARG A 86 2.15 -16.80 10.11
CA ARG A 86 1.63 -17.43 8.90
C ARG A 86 0.22 -17.97 9.09
N LEU A 87 -0.05 -18.69 10.17
CA LEU A 87 -1.40 -19.19 10.49
C LEU A 87 -2.40 -18.06 10.77
N ALA A 88 -1.96 -16.97 11.41
CA ALA A 88 -2.79 -15.80 11.70
C ALA A 88 -3.14 -15.03 10.41
N SER A 89 -2.19 -14.91 9.47
CA SER A 89 -2.43 -14.31 8.15
C SER A 89 -3.40 -15.10 7.27
N GLU A 90 -3.76 -16.33 7.65
CA GLU A 90 -4.82 -17.03 6.95
C GLU A 90 -6.20 -16.51 7.39
N PHE A 91 -6.36 -15.92 8.57
CA PHE A 91 -7.62 -15.36 9.06
C PHE A 91 -7.84 -13.95 8.50
N GLN A 92 -9.03 -13.74 7.91
CA GLN A 92 -9.63 -12.50 7.41
C GLN A 92 -8.80 -11.23 7.16
N CYS A 93 -8.91 -10.74 5.92
CA CYS A 93 -8.50 -9.39 5.51
C CYS A 93 -9.35 -8.28 6.20
N PRO A 94 -8.72 -7.24 6.79
CA PRO A 94 -9.44 -6.16 7.47
C PRO A 94 -10.12 -5.12 6.56
N HIS A 95 -9.85 -5.13 5.24
CA HIS A 95 -10.39 -4.14 4.33
C HIS A 95 -11.89 -4.37 4.09
N LEU A 96 -12.74 -3.50 4.62
CA LEU A 96 -14.15 -3.34 4.25
C LEU A 96 -14.34 -1.95 3.64
N HIS A 97 -15.43 -1.73 2.92
CA HIS A 97 -15.83 -0.40 2.43
C HIS A 97 -17.06 0.10 3.18
N SER A 98 -17.95 -0.81 3.59
CA SER A 98 -19.17 -0.46 4.31
C SER A 98 -19.68 -1.64 5.16
N TYR A 99 -20.57 -1.37 6.12
CA TYR A 99 -21.33 -2.43 6.82
C TYR A 99 -22.20 -3.27 5.86
N GLY A 100 -22.51 -2.74 4.67
CA GLY A 100 -23.27 -3.41 3.63
C GLY A 100 -22.48 -4.45 2.83
N ASP A 101 -21.18 -4.58 3.09
CA ASP A 101 -20.30 -5.57 2.46
C ASP A 101 -20.59 -6.99 2.94
N TYR A 102 -21.32 -7.14 4.05
CA TYR A 102 -21.86 -8.40 4.52
C TYR A 102 -23.33 -8.57 4.12
N GLU A 103 -23.61 -9.74 3.59
CA GLU A 103 -24.96 -10.25 3.37
C GLU A 103 -25.24 -11.45 4.27
N GLN A 104 -26.50 -11.60 4.65
CA GLN A 104 -26.94 -12.73 5.45
C GLN A 104 -26.87 -13.98 4.58
N TRP A 105 -26.17 -15.00 5.07
CA TRP A 105 -26.06 -16.30 4.42
C TRP A 105 -27.02 -17.31 5.03
N ALA A 106 -27.03 -17.43 6.36
CA ALA A 106 -27.89 -18.36 7.08
C ALA A 106 -28.44 -17.78 8.38
N ALA A 107 -29.63 -18.24 8.78
CA ALA A 107 -30.24 -17.93 10.07
C ALA A 107 -30.74 -19.23 10.73
N ILE A 108 -30.04 -19.69 11.77
CA ILE A 108 -30.32 -20.97 12.43
C ILE A 108 -30.99 -20.70 13.78
N LYS A 109 -32.23 -21.15 13.96
CA LYS A 109 -32.92 -21.06 15.26
C LYS A 109 -32.17 -21.87 16.31
N TYR A 110 -32.09 -21.37 17.55
CA TYR A 110 -31.46 -22.13 18.64
C TYR A 110 -32.12 -23.50 18.85
N SER A 111 -33.44 -23.61 18.70
CA SER A 111 -34.16 -24.89 18.78
C SER A 111 -33.87 -25.87 17.65
N ALA A 112 -33.18 -25.45 16.59
CA ALA A 112 -32.73 -26.32 15.51
C ALA A 112 -31.30 -26.85 15.74
N ILE A 113 -30.55 -26.31 16.72
CA ILE A 113 -29.23 -26.81 17.08
C ILE A 113 -29.42 -28.04 17.97
N MET A 114 -29.05 -29.21 17.47
CA MET A 114 -29.17 -30.48 18.20
C MET A 114 -27.99 -30.72 19.13
N GLN A 115 -26.78 -30.45 18.65
CA GLN A 115 -25.55 -30.77 19.39
C GLN A 115 -24.42 -29.80 19.03
N VAL A 116 -23.50 -29.56 19.98
CA VAL A 116 -22.23 -28.90 19.72
C VAL A 116 -21.08 -29.80 20.19
N GLN A 117 -20.24 -30.24 19.25
CA GLN A 117 -19.14 -31.16 19.51
C GLN A 117 -17.82 -30.39 19.61
N LEU A 118 -16.99 -30.78 20.59
CA LEU A 118 -15.67 -30.20 20.80
C LEU A 118 -14.59 -31.07 20.19
N THR A 119 -13.68 -30.44 19.44
CA THR A 119 -12.57 -31.14 18.82
C THR A 119 -11.32 -31.09 19.70
N PHE A 120 -10.54 -32.17 19.70
CA PHE A 120 -9.29 -32.31 20.45
C PHE A 120 -8.20 -32.93 19.56
N ARG A 121 -6.95 -32.55 19.82
CA ARG A 121 -5.77 -33.12 19.16
C ARG A 121 -4.81 -33.66 20.20
N THR A 122 -4.53 -34.96 20.14
CA THR A 122 -3.50 -35.60 20.97
C THR A 122 -2.10 -35.25 20.48
N MET A 123 -1.28 -34.71 21.39
CA MET A 123 0.14 -34.44 21.19
C MET A 123 0.96 -35.48 21.96
N ASN A 124 1.92 -36.11 21.28
CA ASN A 124 2.83 -37.07 21.90
C ASN A 124 4.15 -36.36 22.17
N THR A 125 4.53 -36.21 23.45
CA THR A 125 5.84 -35.67 23.83
C THR A 125 6.75 -36.79 24.30
N THR A 126 7.88 -37.00 23.63
CA THR A 126 8.97 -37.86 24.11
C THR A 126 9.87 -37.06 25.04
N GLY A 127 9.75 -37.29 26.36
CA GLY A 127 10.70 -36.74 27.33
C GLY A 127 12.02 -37.51 27.33
N GLU A 128 13.11 -36.86 27.78
CA GLU A 128 14.50 -37.36 27.81
C GLU A 128 14.73 -38.67 28.59
N ALA A 129 13.69 -39.26 29.20
CA ALA A 129 13.74 -40.54 29.92
C ALA A 129 12.89 -41.65 29.27
N GLY A 130 12.47 -41.51 28.00
CA GLY A 130 11.83 -42.60 27.24
C GLY A 130 10.41 -43.00 27.67
N LYS A 131 9.72 -42.19 28.49
CA LYS A 131 8.28 -42.33 28.74
C LYS A 131 7.50 -41.38 27.83
N THR A 132 6.66 -41.94 26.96
CA THR A 132 5.70 -41.20 26.15
C THR A 132 4.46 -40.88 26.99
N SER A 133 4.18 -39.61 27.19
CA SER A 133 2.89 -39.11 27.71
C SER A 133 2.09 -38.52 26.56
N ASN A 134 0.83 -38.96 26.42
CA ASN A 134 -0.10 -38.41 25.45
C ASN A 134 -0.99 -37.39 26.17
N PHE A 135 -0.92 -36.12 25.77
CA PHE A 135 -1.81 -35.08 26.28
C PHE A 135 -2.77 -34.65 25.17
N ALA A 136 -4.08 -34.65 25.46
CA ALA A 136 -5.10 -34.15 24.56
C ALA A 136 -5.21 -32.62 24.69
N THR A 137 -4.86 -31.90 23.63
CA THR A 137 -4.92 -30.43 23.58
C THR A 137 -6.17 -30.00 22.81
N ARG A 138 -6.96 -29.08 23.38
CA ARG A 138 -8.13 -28.50 22.72
C ARG A 138 -7.72 -27.81 21.42
N THR A 139 -8.45 -28.07 20.34
CA THR A 139 -8.27 -27.40 19.05
C THR A 139 -9.11 -26.12 18.97
N LYS A 140 -8.85 -25.34 17.92
CA LYS A 140 -9.49 -24.06 17.63
C LYS A 140 -10.88 -24.22 16.99
N ASP A 141 -11.35 -25.45 16.79
CA ASP A 141 -12.55 -25.75 16.02
C ASP A 141 -13.66 -26.35 16.90
N LEU A 142 -14.91 -26.11 16.53
CA LEU A 142 -16.09 -26.78 17.08
C LEU A 142 -17.03 -27.20 15.95
N VAL A 143 -17.93 -28.14 16.22
CA VAL A 143 -18.92 -28.59 15.23
C VAL A 143 -20.32 -28.37 15.77
N VAL A 144 -21.17 -27.66 15.03
CA VAL A 144 -22.59 -27.48 15.35
C VAL A 144 -23.40 -28.43 14.47
N VAL A 145 -24.16 -29.31 15.09
CA VAL A 145 -25.05 -30.27 14.42
C VAL A 145 -26.47 -29.74 14.46
N VAL A 146 -27.11 -29.62 13.30
CA VAL A 146 -28.45 -29.05 13.12
C VAL A 146 -29.46 -30.17 12.85
N LYS A 147 -30.74 -29.91 13.14
CA LYS A 147 -31.85 -30.88 13.04
C LYS A 147 -32.02 -31.56 11.68
N ASP A 148 -31.55 -30.93 10.61
CA ASP A 148 -31.57 -31.49 9.25
C ASP A 148 -30.41 -32.47 8.98
N GLY A 149 -29.56 -32.75 9.97
CA GLY A 149 -28.37 -33.60 9.84
C GLY A 149 -27.11 -32.84 9.39
N SER A 150 -27.22 -31.55 9.05
CA SER A 150 -26.08 -30.73 8.63
C SER A 150 -25.09 -30.51 9.77
N LYS A 151 -23.79 -30.63 9.48
CA LYS A 151 -22.69 -30.33 10.41
C LYS A 151 -21.94 -29.08 9.96
N LEU A 152 -22.00 -28.03 10.78
CA LEU A 152 -21.24 -26.80 10.59
C LEU A 152 -19.96 -26.83 11.42
N TRP A 153 -18.82 -26.97 10.77
CA TRP A 153 -17.50 -26.86 11.38
C TRP A 153 -17.12 -25.39 11.50
N ILE A 154 -16.90 -24.90 12.72
CA ILE A 154 -16.55 -23.51 12.99
C ILE A 154 -15.11 -23.45 13.53
N GLU A 155 -14.22 -22.82 12.77
CA GLU A 155 -12.80 -22.62 13.11
C GLU A 155 -12.55 -21.17 13.54
N PHE A 156 -11.88 -21.00 14.69
CA PHE A 156 -11.59 -19.69 15.30
C PHE A 156 -10.10 -19.32 15.23
N GLU A 157 -9.79 -18.02 15.30
CA GLU A 157 -8.42 -17.50 15.31
C GLU A 157 -7.59 -18.07 16.49
N HIS A 158 -8.24 -18.30 17.65
CA HIS A 158 -7.63 -18.83 18.85
C HIS A 158 -8.61 -19.67 19.71
N ASN A 159 -8.08 -20.56 20.56
CA ASN A 159 -8.85 -21.39 21.50
C ASN A 159 -9.72 -20.56 22.46
N LEU A 160 -9.25 -19.36 22.84
CA LEU A 160 -10.01 -18.40 23.65
C LEU A 160 -11.23 -17.87 22.89
N GLY A 161 -11.11 -17.60 21.59
CA GLY A 161 -12.24 -17.19 20.75
C GLY A 161 -13.30 -18.29 20.63
N ARG A 162 -12.87 -19.55 20.47
CA ARG A 162 -13.76 -20.73 20.51
C ARG A 162 -14.50 -20.83 21.85
N GLY A 163 -13.79 -20.64 22.96
CA GLY A 163 -14.38 -20.66 24.30
C GLY A 163 -15.40 -19.54 24.51
N ALA A 164 -15.03 -18.31 24.18
CA ALA A 164 -15.90 -17.14 24.31
C ALA A 164 -17.18 -17.26 23.46
N PHE A 165 -17.08 -17.80 22.24
CA PHE A 165 -18.25 -18.06 21.41
C PHE A 165 -19.14 -19.16 22.02
N LEU A 166 -18.56 -20.23 22.57
CA LEU A 166 -19.32 -21.31 23.21
C LEU A 166 -20.09 -20.79 24.44
N ASP A 167 -19.43 -20.00 25.30
CA ASP A 167 -20.05 -19.41 26.48
C ASP A 167 -21.18 -18.44 26.09
N ALA A 168 -20.98 -17.64 25.05
CA ALA A 168 -22.00 -16.73 24.52
C ALA A 168 -23.18 -17.50 23.89
N LEU A 169 -22.90 -18.57 23.15
CA LEU A 169 -23.93 -19.43 22.56
C LEU A 169 -24.74 -20.12 23.66
N MET A 170 -24.09 -20.61 24.72
CA MET A 170 -24.75 -21.18 25.90
C MET A 170 -25.67 -20.18 26.59
N ALA A 171 -25.18 -18.96 26.83
CA ALA A 171 -25.96 -17.90 27.46
C ALA A 171 -27.18 -17.50 26.62
N ALA A 172 -27.03 -17.39 25.30
CA ALA A 172 -28.11 -17.00 24.38
C ALA A 172 -29.13 -18.13 24.12
N SER A 173 -28.68 -19.38 24.15
CA SER A 173 -29.51 -20.57 23.84
C SER A 173 -30.06 -21.30 25.07
N ALA A 174 -29.83 -20.77 26.28
CA ALA A 174 -30.18 -21.33 27.57
C ALA A 174 -31.61 -21.96 27.69
N PRO A 175 -32.67 -21.49 26.99
CA PRO A 175 -33.98 -22.15 27.03
C PRO A 175 -34.21 -23.24 25.96
N HIS A 176 -33.30 -23.48 25.01
CA HIS A 176 -33.55 -24.29 23.81
C HIS A 176 -32.49 -25.34 23.46
N VAL A 177 -31.30 -25.31 24.07
CA VAL A 177 -30.20 -26.22 23.73
C VAL A 177 -29.71 -26.95 24.99
N THR A 178 -30.02 -28.24 25.11
CA THR A 178 -29.28 -29.17 25.98
C THR A 178 -28.01 -29.58 25.23
N LEU A 179 -26.89 -28.92 25.52
CA LEU A 179 -25.60 -29.24 24.91
C LEU A 179 -25.10 -30.59 25.44
N ASP A 180 -25.21 -31.64 24.63
CA ASP A 180 -24.49 -32.89 24.87
C ASP A 180 -23.06 -32.75 24.32
N LEU A 181 -22.12 -32.46 25.22
CA LEU A 181 -20.71 -32.26 24.91
C LEU A 181 -20.03 -33.62 24.66
N ASP A 182 -20.14 -34.15 23.44
CA ASP A 182 -19.41 -35.36 23.06
C ASP A 182 -17.96 -35.08 22.67
N TYR A 183 -17.06 -35.97 23.07
CA TYR A 183 -15.62 -35.90 22.83
C TYR A 183 -15.25 -36.69 21.56
N ALA A 184 -14.73 -36.01 20.53
CA ALA A 184 -14.19 -36.66 19.33
C ALA A 184 -12.65 -36.60 19.33
N ASP A 185 -12.00 -37.76 19.50
CA ASP A 185 -10.54 -37.90 19.48
C ASP A 185 -10.04 -38.23 18.05
N LEU A 186 -9.29 -37.31 17.43
CA LEU A 186 -8.74 -37.46 16.08
C LEU A 186 -7.32 -38.04 16.09
N ALA A 187 -7.13 -39.22 16.71
CA ALA A 187 -5.94 -40.05 16.51
C ALA A 187 -6.20 -41.51 16.92
N LYS A 188 -6.68 -42.35 15.98
CA LYS A 188 -6.52 -43.80 16.11
C LYS A 188 -5.25 -44.21 15.36
N PRO A 189 -4.15 -44.58 16.04
CA PRO A 189 -2.99 -45.16 15.37
C PRO A 189 -3.30 -46.62 14.97
N ASN A 190 -3.00 -46.98 13.72
CA ASN A 190 -2.86 -48.37 13.31
C ASN A 190 -1.72 -49.00 14.13
N GLN A 191 -2.03 -50.00 14.96
CA GLN A 191 -1.02 -50.86 15.56
C GLN A 191 -1.22 -52.30 15.08
N GLY A 192 -0.42 -52.66 14.08
CA GLY A 192 0.12 -54.01 13.97
C GLY A 192 1.63 -53.85 13.89
N ASP A 193 2.35 -54.33 14.90
CA ASP A 193 3.70 -54.91 14.76
C ASP A 193 4.13 -55.57 16.09
N LYS A 194 4.28 -56.90 16.06
CA LYS A 194 5.16 -57.66 16.96
C LYS A 194 6.13 -58.47 16.09
N PRO A 195 7.38 -58.69 16.53
CA PRO A 195 8.45 -59.20 15.69
C PRO A 195 8.51 -60.74 15.64
N ALA A 196 9.25 -61.22 14.64
CA ALA A 196 9.34 -62.57 14.11
C ALA A 196 9.73 -63.71 15.08
N GLU A 197 9.13 -64.88 14.84
CA GLU A 197 9.74 -66.22 14.97
C GLU A 197 9.04 -67.20 13.98
N THR A 198 9.81 -67.87 13.13
CA THR A 198 9.45 -68.97 12.19
C THR A 198 9.30 -70.33 12.90
N PRO A 199 8.78 -71.44 12.29
CA PRO A 199 8.10 -71.65 10.98
C PRO A 199 6.82 -72.56 11.04
N SER A 200 6.15 -72.73 9.88
CA SER A 200 5.54 -73.98 9.33
C SER A 200 4.08 -73.91 8.82
N ILE A 201 3.96 -74.21 7.52
CA ILE A 201 2.96 -75.06 6.82
C ILE A 201 1.51 -74.55 6.61
N GLU A 202 1.20 -74.40 5.31
CA GLU A 202 -0.06 -74.60 4.57
C GLU A 202 -1.32 -73.70 4.74
N SER A 203 -1.53 -72.90 3.68
CA SER A 203 -2.76 -72.82 2.85
C SER A 203 -4.02 -72.08 3.33
N GLN A 204 -4.59 -71.36 2.34
CA GLN A 204 -5.99 -70.95 2.14
C GLN A 204 -6.53 -69.63 2.70
N GLU A 205 -6.80 -68.74 1.74
CA GLU A 205 -7.94 -67.84 1.51
C GLU A 205 -8.78 -67.24 2.66
N ARG A 206 -8.74 -65.89 2.68
CA ARG A 206 -9.81 -64.89 2.85
C ARG A 206 -10.71 -64.90 4.11
N THR A 207 -10.71 -63.68 4.68
CA THR A 207 -11.74 -62.89 5.40
C THR A 207 -11.46 -62.73 6.88
N ASP A 208 -11.25 -61.49 7.32
CA ASP A 208 -11.34 -61.16 8.74
C ASP A 208 -12.00 -59.80 9.04
N PRO A 209 -12.74 -59.69 10.15
CA PRO A 209 -13.61 -58.59 10.53
C PRO A 209 -13.08 -57.79 11.74
N VAL A 210 -13.85 -56.78 12.14
CA VAL A 210 -13.60 -55.86 13.25
C VAL A 210 -14.32 -56.31 14.53
N SER A 211 -13.65 -56.19 15.70
CA SER A 211 -14.17 -55.82 17.05
C SER A 211 -13.08 -56.10 18.11
N PRO A 212 -13.16 -55.74 19.42
CA PRO A 212 -14.21 -55.03 20.18
C PRO A 212 -13.69 -53.90 21.12
N ARG A 213 -14.63 -53.29 21.87
CA ARG A 213 -14.46 -52.24 22.89
C ARG A 213 -15.02 -52.74 24.23
N MET A 214 -14.38 -52.41 25.36
CA MET A 214 -14.94 -52.21 26.72
C MET A 214 -13.89 -51.40 27.52
N VAL A 215 -14.14 -50.18 28.00
CA VAL A 215 -14.95 -49.66 29.14
C VAL A 215 -14.37 -49.99 30.53
N PHE A 216 -14.10 -48.92 31.31
CA PHE A 216 -14.22 -48.89 32.77
C PHE A 216 -14.76 -47.51 33.23
N GLU A 217 -15.67 -47.57 34.20
CA GLU A 217 -16.40 -46.48 34.85
C GLU A 217 -15.65 -45.89 36.06
N PHE A 218 -15.97 -44.64 36.46
CA PHE A 218 -16.41 -44.35 37.84
C PHE A 218 -17.15 -43.00 37.97
N GLN A 219 -18.31 -43.07 38.64
CA GLN A 219 -19.03 -42.03 39.41
C GLN A 219 -19.87 -40.93 38.74
N ARG A 220 -21.07 -41.39 38.36
CA ARG A 220 -22.35 -40.69 38.27
C ARG A 220 -23.16 -40.90 39.57
N ALA A 221 -22.77 -40.29 40.69
CA ALA A 221 -23.37 -40.56 42.01
C ALA A 221 -24.48 -39.60 42.48
N ALA A 222 -24.74 -38.46 41.83
CA ALA A 222 -25.77 -37.52 42.32
C ALA A 222 -27.07 -37.51 41.50
N SER A 223 -27.02 -37.81 40.19
CA SER A 223 -28.17 -37.54 39.30
C SER A 223 -28.99 -38.77 38.91
N ARG A 224 -28.48 -39.99 39.16
CA ARG A 224 -29.16 -41.26 38.81
C ARG A 224 -30.20 -41.72 39.84
N LEU A 225 -30.02 -41.36 41.12
CA LEU A 225 -30.96 -41.73 42.18
C LEU A 225 -32.30 -40.96 42.07
N ALA A 226 -32.29 -39.78 41.46
CA ALA A 226 -33.48 -38.93 41.32
C ALA A 226 -34.44 -39.40 40.22
N VAL A 227 -33.94 -40.11 39.21
CA VAL A 227 -34.77 -40.61 38.08
C VAL A 227 -35.28 -42.03 38.36
N MET A 228 -34.48 -42.86 39.03
CA MET A 228 -34.88 -44.22 39.43
C MET A 228 -36.01 -44.26 40.48
N LEU A 229 -36.21 -43.19 41.25
CA LEU A 229 -37.29 -43.11 42.25
C LEU A 229 -38.62 -42.57 41.70
N ALA A 230 -38.67 -42.14 40.43
CA ALA A 230 -39.82 -41.38 39.93
C ALA A 230 -40.75 -42.14 38.98
N LEU A 231 -40.32 -43.23 38.32
CA LEU A 231 -41.05 -43.70 37.14
C LEU A 231 -41.32 -45.20 37.01
N GLU A 232 -40.95 -46.08 37.96
CA GLU A 232 -41.36 -47.51 38.01
C GLU A 232 -41.73 -48.16 36.64
N ILE A 233 -40.77 -48.25 35.70
CA ILE A 233 -40.96 -48.95 34.41
C ILE A 233 -39.93 -50.08 34.32
N ASP A 234 -40.41 -51.26 33.93
CA ASP A 234 -39.64 -52.50 33.82
C ASP A 234 -38.64 -52.49 32.65
N ALA A 235 -37.59 -53.29 32.83
CA ALA A 235 -36.35 -53.23 32.05
C ALA A 235 -36.46 -53.65 30.57
N GLU A 236 -37.58 -54.24 30.13
CA GLU A 236 -37.76 -54.72 28.76
C GLU A 236 -38.38 -53.68 27.81
N ASP A 237 -39.02 -52.62 28.34
CA ASP A 237 -39.62 -51.55 27.51
C ASP A 237 -38.64 -50.40 27.20
N LEU A 238 -37.41 -50.43 27.76
CA LEU A 238 -36.41 -49.38 27.55
C LEU A 238 -35.59 -49.57 26.25
N ASP A 239 -35.52 -50.79 25.71
CA ASP A 239 -34.76 -51.06 24.48
C ASP A 239 -35.50 -50.64 23.20
N VAL A 240 -36.83 -50.53 23.24
CA VAL A 240 -37.65 -50.01 22.12
C VAL A 240 -37.63 -48.47 22.06
N ALA A 241 -37.47 -47.80 23.22
CA ALA A 241 -37.43 -46.33 23.30
C ALA A 241 -36.10 -45.71 22.87
N LEU A 242 -35.01 -46.49 22.84
CA LEU A 242 -33.66 -46.00 22.51
C LEU A 242 -33.18 -46.35 21.09
N TYR A 243 -33.77 -47.32 20.39
CA TYR A 243 -33.28 -47.79 19.09
C TYR A 243 -34.37 -48.08 18.03
N GLY A 244 -35.48 -47.34 18.02
CA GLY A 244 -36.46 -47.42 16.94
C GLY A 244 -35.89 -46.92 15.61
N GLU A 245 -35.61 -47.85 14.69
CA GLU A 245 -35.32 -47.57 13.28
C GLU A 245 -36.54 -46.91 12.63
N THR A 246 -36.39 -45.66 12.18
CA THR A 246 -37.30 -45.06 11.21
C THR A 246 -36.65 -45.09 9.84
N GLU A 247 -37.15 -45.98 8.98
CA GLU A 247 -37.08 -45.84 7.53
C GLU A 247 -37.61 -44.45 7.14
N LEU A 248 -36.72 -43.59 6.65
CA LEU A 248 -37.07 -42.34 5.97
C LEU A 248 -36.22 -42.28 4.70
N ASP A 249 -36.94 -42.07 3.61
CA ASP A 249 -36.53 -42.10 2.20
C ASP A 249 -35.16 -41.49 1.90
N ASN A 250 -34.57 -41.93 0.79
CA ASN A 250 -33.45 -41.29 0.10
C ASN A 250 -33.61 -39.76 0.02
N VAL A 251 -33.11 -39.03 1.02
CA VAL A 251 -32.91 -37.59 0.96
C VAL A 251 -31.52 -37.38 0.40
N SER A 252 -31.51 -36.95 -0.85
CA SER A 252 -30.37 -36.40 -1.56
C SER A 252 -29.47 -35.55 -0.63
N SER A 253 -28.22 -36.00 -0.47
CA SER A 253 -27.17 -35.32 0.29
C SER A 253 -26.89 -33.95 -0.30
N HIS A 254 -27.41 -32.90 0.34
CA HIS A 254 -27.37 -31.55 -0.18
C HIS A 254 -26.87 -30.58 0.88
N SER A 255 -26.27 -29.49 0.39
CA SER A 255 -26.11 -28.19 1.06
C SER A 255 -27.05 -27.96 2.24
N LEU A 256 -26.61 -27.16 3.23
CA LEU A 256 -27.47 -26.58 4.27
C LEU A 256 -28.86 -26.28 3.69
N SER A 257 -29.89 -26.91 4.27
CA SER A 257 -31.24 -26.93 3.70
C SER A 257 -31.71 -25.52 3.33
N ASP A 258 -32.45 -25.39 2.21
CA ASP A 258 -33.08 -24.13 1.78
C ASP A 258 -33.95 -23.51 2.90
N ALA A 259 -34.37 -24.31 3.89
CA ALA A 259 -35.05 -23.85 5.09
C ALA A 259 -34.23 -22.85 5.95
N TYR A 260 -32.90 -22.89 5.87
CA TYR A 260 -31.99 -22.00 6.62
C TYR A 260 -31.31 -20.95 5.76
N THR A 261 -31.35 -21.06 4.42
CA THR A 261 -30.66 -20.21 3.43
C THR A 261 -31.61 -19.47 2.46
N GLY A 262 -32.90 -19.80 2.45
CA GLY A 262 -33.92 -19.29 1.51
C GLY A 262 -34.58 -17.96 1.90
N SER A 263 -35.57 -17.53 1.09
CA SER A 263 -36.24 -16.22 1.19
C SER A 263 -37.08 -16.00 2.46
N ASP A 264 -37.37 -17.07 3.22
CA ASP A 264 -38.20 -17.02 4.44
C ASP A 264 -37.40 -16.65 5.71
N GLN A 265 -36.12 -16.31 5.56
CA GLN A 265 -35.29 -15.83 6.66
C GLN A 265 -35.78 -14.48 7.23
N PRO A 266 -35.58 -14.22 8.53
CA PRO A 266 -35.84 -12.91 9.10
C PRO A 266 -34.92 -11.85 8.45
N THR A 267 -35.52 -10.76 7.96
CA THR A 267 -34.77 -9.62 7.41
C THR A 267 -34.19 -8.79 8.55
N LEU A 268 -32.86 -8.74 8.63
CA LEU A 268 -32.16 -7.98 9.66
C LEU A 268 -31.95 -6.51 9.27
N SER A 269 -32.14 -5.62 10.24
CA SER A 269 -31.93 -4.18 10.06
C SER A 269 -30.45 -3.84 9.85
N PHE A 270 -30.19 -2.65 9.33
CA PHE A 270 -28.85 -2.07 9.32
C PHE A 270 -28.25 -1.99 10.73
N SER A 271 -29.06 -1.65 11.74
CA SER A 271 -28.61 -1.55 13.13
C SER A 271 -28.09 -2.88 13.66
N PHE A 272 -28.73 -4.00 13.33
CA PHE A 272 -28.26 -5.32 13.73
C PHE A 272 -26.89 -5.66 13.14
N ARG A 273 -26.69 -5.43 11.84
CA ARG A 273 -25.39 -5.69 11.18
C ARG A 273 -24.28 -4.77 11.69
N ARG A 274 -24.60 -3.49 11.92
CA ARG A 274 -23.67 -2.55 12.55
C ARG A 274 -23.24 -3.06 13.92
N GLU A 275 -24.20 -3.49 14.74
CA GLU A 275 -23.93 -3.99 16.09
C GLU A 275 -23.14 -5.30 16.07
N ALA A 276 -23.45 -6.23 15.15
CA ALA A 276 -22.70 -7.46 14.97
C ALA A 276 -21.22 -7.21 14.63
N LEU A 277 -20.93 -6.26 13.72
CA LEU A 277 -19.55 -5.87 13.42
C LEU A 277 -18.86 -5.18 14.59
N ARG A 278 -19.58 -4.29 15.31
CA ARG A 278 -19.03 -3.65 16.52
C ARG A 278 -18.64 -4.72 17.54
N LYS A 279 -19.54 -5.65 17.88
CA LYS A 279 -19.29 -6.77 18.79
C LYS A 279 -18.11 -7.65 18.35
N ALA A 280 -17.93 -7.86 17.04
CA ALA A 280 -16.78 -8.60 16.51
C ALA A 280 -15.44 -7.86 16.68
N ILE A 281 -15.43 -6.53 16.64
CA ILE A 281 -14.25 -5.70 16.95
C ILE A 281 -13.99 -5.70 18.45
N GLU A 282 -15.03 -5.51 19.28
CA GLU A 282 -14.96 -5.55 20.74
C GLU A 282 -14.38 -6.89 21.23
N THR A 283 -14.88 -8.00 20.70
CA THR A 283 -14.43 -9.36 21.01
C THR A 283 -12.94 -9.54 20.69
N ARG A 284 -12.44 -8.98 19.58
CA ARG A 284 -11.01 -9.06 19.24
C ARG A 284 -10.12 -8.27 20.20
N VAL A 285 -10.53 -7.05 20.55
CA VAL A 285 -9.83 -6.24 21.53
C VAL A 285 -9.79 -6.96 22.87
N GLN A 286 -10.88 -7.63 23.26
CA GLN A 286 -10.98 -8.42 24.49
C GLN A 286 -10.04 -9.62 24.47
N LEU A 287 -10.04 -10.39 23.38
CA LEU A 287 -9.17 -11.56 23.19
C LEU A 287 -7.69 -11.15 23.17
N GLY A 288 -7.34 -10.04 22.52
CA GLY A 288 -5.97 -9.51 22.53
C GLY A 288 -5.51 -9.11 23.94
N LEU A 289 -6.39 -8.47 24.72
CA LEU A 289 -6.12 -8.10 26.10
C LEU A 289 -5.99 -9.33 27.03
N GLN A 290 -6.86 -10.34 26.88
CA GLN A 290 -6.78 -11.60 27.65
C GLN A 290 -5.52 -12.41 27.30
N LEU A 291 -5.15 -12.47 26.02
CA LEU A 291 -3.89 -13.12 25.60
C LEU A 291 -2.67 -12.46 26.23
N SER A 292 -2.68 -11.14 26.41
CA SER A 292 -1.58 -10.41 27.04
C SER A 292 -1.47 -10.62 28.56
N SER A 293 -2.53 -11.10 29.23
CA SER A 293 -2.51 -11.39 30.67
C SER A 293 -2.15 -12.83 31.01
N ASP A 294 -2.49 -13.79 30.14
CA ASP A 294 -2.48 -15.22 30.48
C ASP A 294 -1.29 -16.00 29.88
N VAL A 295 -0.62 -15.46 28.85
CA VAL A 295 0.48 -16.13 28.11
C VAL A 295 1.56 -15.08 27.78
N GLU A 296 2.83 -15.49 27.77
CA GLU A 296 4.03 -14.70 27.42
C GLU A 296 3.70 -13.49 26.52
N LEU A 297 4.03 -12.28 26.97
CA LEU A 297 3.73 -10.98 26.33
C LEU A 297 4.15 -10.92 24.84
N ASP A 298 4.98 -11.85 24.37
CA ASP A 298 5.48 -11.98 23.01
C ASP A 298 4.60 -12.85 22.08
N ASN A 299 3.39 -13.22 22.48
CA ASN A 299 2.48 -13.97 21.62
C ASN A 299 2.11 -13.19 20.34
N SER A 300 2.54 -13.73 19.20
CA SER A 300 2.38 -13.13 17.87
C SER A 300 0.91 -12.89 17.47
N GLN A 301 -0.03 -13.63 18.05
CA GLN A 301 -1.47 -13.52 17.74
C GLN A 301 -2.11 -12.26 18.32
N CYS A 302 -1.55 -11.67 19.38
CA CYS A 302 -2.08 -10.44 19.98
C CYS A 302 -1.98 -9.25 19.01
N HIS A 303 -0.86 -9.14 18.29
CA HIS A 303 -0.67 -8.12 17.26
C HIS A 303 -1.67 -8.24 16.11
N PHE A 304 -1.95 -9.47 15.70
CA PHE A 304 -2.87 -9.74 14.61
C PHE A 304 -4.31 -9.34 14.96
N LEU A 305 -4.78 -9.72 16.15
CA LEU A 305 -6.12 -9.37 16.65
C LEU A 305 -6.33 -7.86 16.72
N LEU A 306 -5.35 -7.14 17.31
CA LEU A 306 -5.43 -5.70 17.47
C LEU A 306 -5.25 -4.94 16.15
N GLY A 307 -4.36 -5.39 15.27
CA GLY A 307 -4.19 -4.82 13.93
C GLY A 307 -5.47 -4.91 13.09
N THR A 308 -6.14 -6.07 13.13
CA THR A 308 -7.41 -6.29 12.43
C THR A 308 -8.53 -5.43 13.03
N ALA A 309 -8.64 -5.38 14.37
CA ALA A 309 -9.60 -4.51 15.06
C ALA A 309 -9.41 -3.02 14.72
N MET A 310 -8.15 -2.58 14.59
CA MET A 310 -7.78 -1.21 14.30
C MET A 310 -8.18 -0.79 12.89
N GLU A 311 -7.88 -1.62 11.90
CA GLU A 311 -8.28 -1.35 10.52
C GLU A 311 -9.80 -1.43 10.32
N LEU A 312 -10.48 -2.40 10.95
CA LEU A 312 -11.94 -2.50 10.89
C LEU A 312 -12.61 -1.27 11.54
N SER A 313 -12.15 -0.82 12.71
CA SER A 313 -12.70 0.37 13.37
C SER A 313 -12.44 1.65 12.58
N ARG A 314 -11.27 1.78 11.94
CA ARG A 314 -10.92 2.89 11.05
C ARG A 314 -11.82 2.93 9.80
N VAL A 315 -11.99 1.79 9.15
CA VAL A 315 -12.82 1.63 7.94
C VAL A 315 -14.29 1.95 8.20
N LEU A 316 -14.80 1.52 9.35
CA LEU A 316 -16.18 1.74 9.77
C LEU A 316 -16.39 3.12 10.40
N ASP A 317 -15.33 3.89 10.61
CA ASP A 317 -15.35 5.24 11.18
C ASP A 317 -16.05 5.28 12.56
N GLU A 318 -15.69 4.31 13.41
CA GLU A 318 -16.14 4.17 14.80
C GLU A 318 -15.02 4.64 15.74
N PRO A 319 -14.97 5.93 16.09
CA PRO A 319 -13.82 6.53 16.78
C PRO A 319 -13.65 6.02 18.21
N ASP A 320 -14.73 5.55 18.85
CA ASP A 320 -14.70 4.91 20.16
C ASP A 320 -13.99 3.55 20.13
N LEU A 321 -14.29 2.73 19.12
CA LEU A 321 -13.58 1.46 18.90
C LEU A 321 -12.11 1.72 18.51
N TYR A 322 -11.87 2.73 17.69
CA TYR A 322 -10.53 3.08 17.19
C TYR A 322 -9.64 3.61 18.32
N ALA A 323 -10.13 4.53 19.14
CA ALA A 323 -9.44 5.02 20.32
C ALA A 323 -9.17 3.91 21.34
N LEU A 324 -10.13 3.01 21.58
CA LEU A 324 -9.92 1.87 22.47
C LEU A 324 -8.84 0.93 21.93
N THR A 325 -8.82 0.65 20.63
CA THR A 325 -7.83 -0.26 20.04
C THR A 325 -6.41 0.32 20.17
N TRP A 326 -6.23 1.62 19.95
CA TRP A 326 -4.96 2.30 20.21
C TRP A 326 -4.59 2.30 21.69
N LEU A 327 -5.54 2.53 22.60
CA LEU A 327 -5.33 2.48 24.04
C LEU A 327 -4.84 1.10 24.48
N VAL A 328 -5.52 0.03 24.05
CA VAL A 328 -5.15 -1.36 24.40
C VAL A 328 -3.80 -1.74 23.79
N SER A 329 -3.52 -1.37 22.53
CA SER A 329 -2.21 -1.58 21.92
C SER A 329 -1.09 -0.84 22.67
N GLY A 330 -1.31 0.43 23.00
CA GLY A 330 -0.35 1.24 23.76
C GLY A 330 -0.11 0.69 25.16
N PHE A 331 -1.16 0.20 25.82
CA PHE A 331 -1.08 -0.45 27.13
C PHE A 331 -0.24 -1.74 27.08
N ILE A 332 -0.46 -2.62 26.11
CA ILE A 332 0.31 -3.87 25.97
C ILE A 332 1.79 -3.58 25.69
N ASN A 333 2.09 -2.61 24.82
CA ASN A 333 3.47 -2.22 24.54
C ASN A 333 4.14 -1.50 25.72
N LEU A 334 3.38 -0.76 26.53
CA LEU A 334 3.85 -0.23 27.81
C LEU A 334 4.23 -1.38 28.76
N GLN A 335 3.39 -2.41 28.90
CA GLN A 335 3.69 -3.58 29.73
C GLN A 335 4.94 -4.33 29.26
N ARG A 336 5.14 -4.48 27.94
CA ARG A 336 6.37 -5.06 27.36
C ARG A 336 7.60 -4.22 27.65
N ALA A 337 7.50 -2.90 27.51
CA ALA A 337 8.58 -1.98 27.81
C ALA A 337 9.01 -2.01 29.29
N LEU A 338 8.14 -2.50 30.18
CA LEU A 338 8.45 -2.68 31.61
C LEU A 338 9.08 -4.02 31.94
N MET A 339 8.91 -5.02 31.06
CA MET A 339 9.52 -6.35 31.20
C MET A 339 10.85 -6.46 30.44
N THR A 340 11.08 -5.63 29.42
CA THR A 340 12.25 -5.68 28.52
C THR A 340 13.02 -4.35 28.53
N THR A 341 14.36 -4.37 28.56
CA THR A 341 15.22 -3.18 28.61
C THR A 341 15.48 -2.53 27.24
N THR A 342 14.66 -2.82 26.21
CA THR A 342 14.87 -2.33 24.85
C THR A 342 14.22 -0.95 24.60
N PRO A 343 14.97 0.07 24.16
CA PRO A 343 14.48 1.45 23.97
C PRO A 343 13.49 1.64 22.80
N GLY A 344 13.26 0.63 21.95
CA GLY A 344 12.30 0.70 20.83
C GLY A 344 10.83 0.59 21.25
N CYS A 345 10.54 -0.25 22.26
CA CYS A 345 9.17 -0.52 22.72
C CYS A 345 8.53 0.69 23.44
N THR A 346 9.34 1.53 24.10
CA THR A 346 8.89 2.73 24.82
C THR A 346 8.43 3.82 23.85
N LYS A 347 9.18 4.07 22.75
CA LYS A 347 8.78 5.02 21.70
C LYS A 347 7.49 4.61 21.00
N LEU A 348 7.34 3.31 20.73
CA LEU A 348 6.12 2.77 20.13
C LEU A 348 4.92 2.94 21.08
N ALA A 349 5.05 2.53 22.34
CA ALA A 349 3.99 2.71 23.34
C ALA A 349 3.58 4.19 23.49
N GLN A 350 4.57 5.10 23.51
CA GLN A 350 4.32 6.54 23.55
C GLN A 350 3.46 7.00 22.37
N SER A 351 3.89 6.68 21.15
CA SER A 351 3.17 7.08 19.93
C SER A 351 1.73 6.57 19.93
N GLN A 352 1.52 5.30 20.31
CA GLN A 352 0.19 4.69 20.34
C GLN A 352 -0.75 5.34 21.37
N LEU A 353 -0.23 5.65 22.56
CA LEU A 353 -0.98 6.35 23.60
C LEU A 353 -1.29 7.80 23.22
N GLU A 354 -0.37 8.50 22.54
CA GLU A 354 -0.62 9.84 22.00
C GLU A 354 -1.74 9.85 20.96
N HIS A 355 -1.79 8.84 20.08
CA HIS A 355 -2.89 8.67 19.13
C HIS A 355 -4.22 8.41 19.85
N ALA A 356 -4.23 7.53 20.86
CA ALA A 356 -5.43 7.28 21.68
C ALA A 356 -5.93 8.54 22.40
N ILE A 357 -5.02 9.33 22.99
CA ILE A 357 -5.34 10.61 23.64
C ILE A 357 -5.92 11.60 22.63
N LYS A 358 -5.31 11.73 21.45
CA LYS A 358 -5.77 12.62 20.39
C LYS A 358 -7.20 12.30 19.96
N ILE A 359 -7.47 11.04 19.60
CA ILE A 359 -8.81 10.60 19.15
C ILE A 359 -9.82 10.75 20.29
N SER A 360 -9.45 10.40 21.52
CA SER A 360 -10.34 10.52 22.68
C SER A 360 -10.69 11.98 23.00
N ARG A 361 -9.74 12.92 22.82
CA ARG A 361 -9.99 14.37 22.93
C ARG A 361 -10.90 14.86 21.81
N GLU A 362 -10.59 14.50 20.55
CA GLU A 362 -11.36 14.91 19.36
C GLU A 362 -12.83 14.46 19.41
N HIS A 363 -13.11 13.28 19.98
CA HIS A 363 -14.46 12.69 20.02
C HIS A 363 -15.16 12.74 21.38
N SER A 364 -14.53 13.41 22.35
CA SER A 364 -15.02 13.57 23.73
C SER A 364 -15.22 12.28 24.53
N LEU A 365 -14.32 11.33 24.38
CA LEU A 365 -14.41 9.99 24.98
C LEU A 365 -13.79 10.00 26.38
N ARG A 366 -14.52 10.56 27.35
CA ARG A 366 -14.03 10.89 28.70
C ARG A 366 -13.31 9.75 29.42
N LEU A 367 -13.87 8.54 29.44
CA LEU A 367 -13.27 7.40 30.12
C LEU A 367 -12.01 6.88 29.40
N GLN A 368 -12.05 6.80 28.06
CA GLN A 368 -10.90 6.39 27.25
C GLN A 368 -9.76 7.41 27.32
N LEU A 369 -10.09 8.70 27.37
CA LEU A 369 -9.14 9.78 27.60
C LEU A 369 -8.48 9.65 28.98
N ALA A 370 -9.28 9.44 30.03
CA ALA A 370 -8.78 9.26 31.38
C ALA A 370 -7.82 8.06 31.49
N LEU A 371 -8.17 6.94 30.87
CA LEU A 371 -7.33 5.73 30.84
C LEU A 371 -6.05 5.95 30.02
N SER A 372 -6.14 6.60 28.86
CA SER A 372 -4.97 6.90 28.01
C SER A 372 -3.99 7.85 28.69
N LEU A 373 -4.49 8.89 29.37
CA LEU A 373 -3.67 9.81 30.17
C LEU A 373 -3.03 9.11 31.36
N ALA A 374 -3.74 8.18 32.02
CA ALA A 374 -3.18 7.38 33.10
C ALA A 374 -2.02 6.50 32.61
N CYS A 375 -2.19 5.80 31.48
CA CYS A 375 -1.12 5.01 30.85
C CYS A 375 0.07 5.86 30.42
N CYS A 376 -0.18 7.03 29.84
CA CYS A 376 0.89 7.95 29.41
C CYS A 376 1.64 8.54 30.62
N GLY A 377 0.94 8.86 31.70
CA GLY A 377 1.55 9.27 32.96
C GLY A 377 2.44 8.19 33.57
N ASP A 378 2.00 6.92 33.56
CA ASP A 378 2.82 5.78 33.99
C ASP A 378 4.04 5.55 33.08
N LEU A 379 3.90 5.71 31.76
CA LEU A 379 5.03 5.66 30.82
C LEU A 379 6.06 6.74 31.13
N HIS A 380 5.64 7.99 31.35
CA HIS A 380 6.54 9.08 31.69
C HIS A 380 7.23 8.89 33.05
N ARG A 381 6.51 8.34 34.03
CA ARG A 381 7.03 7.98 35.36
C ARG A 381 8.12 6.91 35.25
N LEU A 382 7.87 5.84 34.50
CA LEU A 382 8.68 4.62 34.50
C LEU A 382 9.82 4.65 33.46
N SER A 383 9.58 5.21 32.27
CA SER A 383 10.55 5.23 31.17
C SER A 383 11.38 6.51 31.14
N THR A 384 10.75 7.69 31.20
CA THR A 384 11.45 8.99 31.03
C THR A 384 11.88 9.66 32.34
N ARG A 385 11.42 9.14 33.49
CA ARG A 385 11.61 9.73 34.84
C ARG A 385 11.20 11.21 34.96
N ASN A 386 10.31 11.69 34.08
CA ASN A 386 9.83 13.07 34.08
C ASN A 386 8.63 13.23 35.06
N VAL A 387 8.95 13.34 36.35
CA VAL A 387 7.97 13.38 37.46
C VAL A 387 6.96 14.53 37.33
N PRO A 388 7.33 15.78 36.96
CA PRO A 388 6.38 16.87 36.80
C PRO A 388 5.29 16.59 35.74
N VAL A 389 5.69 16.09 34.57
CA VAL A 389 4.77 15.77 33.47
C VAL A 389 3.88 14.58 33.83
N ALA A 390 4.46 13.52 34.42
CA ALA A 390 3.72 12.37 34.89
C ALA A 390 2.63 12.74 35.91
N ARG A 391 2.96 13.62 36.87
CA ARG A 391 2.01 14.11 37.87
C ARG A 391 0.86 14.89 37.25
N SER A 392 1.16 15.77 36.29
CA SER A 392 0.14 16.56 35.58
C SER A 392 -0.87 15.65 34.87
N LEU A 393 -0.38 14.68 34.09
CA LEU A 393 -1.20 13.73 33.34
C LEU A 393 -2.08 12.86 34.25
N LEU A 394 -1.54 12.40 35.39
CA LEU A 394 -2.30 11.58 36.35
C LEU A 394 -3.40 12.38 37.08
N ILE A 395 -3.15 13.65 37.37
CA ILE A 395 -4.17 14.55 37.95
C ILE A 395 -5.30 14.78 36.94
N GLU A 396 -4.96 15.04 35.68
CA GLU A 396 -5.94 15.19 34.58
C GLU A 396 -6.77 13.90 34.42
N ALA A 397 -6.12 12.74 34.41
CA ALA A 397 -6.79 11.43 34.38
C ALA A 397 -7.78 11.28 35.55
N ALA A 398 -7.37 11.60 36.78
CA ALA A 398 -8.23 11.47 37.97
C ALA A 398 -9.46 12.38 37.93
N ARG A 399 -9.36 13.57 37.35
CA ARG A 399 -10.49 14.50 37.15
C ARG A 399 -11.49 13.98 36.12
N LEU A 400 -10.99 13.34 35.06
CA LEU A 400 -11.82 12.82 33.97
C LEU A 400 -12.49 11.49 34.34
N MET A 401 -11.97 10.73 35.31
CA MET A 401 -12.54 9.46 35.75
C MET A 401 -14.00 9.60 36.27
N PRO A 402 -14.98 8.86 35.73
CA PRO A 402 -16.36 8.89 36.21
C PRO A 402 -16.49 8.32 37.62
N THR A 403 -17.39 8.86 38.45
CA THR A 403 -17.59 8.42 39.84
C THR A 403 -18.13 6.99 39.98
N ASN A 404 -18.78 6.46 38.93
CA ASN A 404 -19.48 5.18 38.96
C ASN A 404 -18.87 4.13 38.01
N ALA A 405 -17.78 4.45 37.32
CA ALA A 405 -17.20 3.57 36.28
C ALA A 405 -16.16 2.58 36.80
N LEU A 406 -15.56 2.84 37.97
CA LEU A 406 -14.52 2.03 38.57
C LEU A 406 -14.84 1.73 40.03
N ASP A 407 -14.29 0.65 40.56
CA ASP A 407 -14.35 0.38 41.99
C ASP A 407 -13.62 1.49 42.78
N VAL A 408 -14.05 1.69 44.03
CA VAL A 408 -13.47 2.72 44.92
C VAL A 408 -11.96 2.49 45.11
N ALA A 409 -11.51 1.23 45.04
CA ALA A 409 -10.11 0.84 45.18
C ALA A 409 -9.22 1.38 44.04
N SER A 410 -9.67 1.28 42.79
CA SER A 410 -8.92 1.76 41.61
C SER A 410 -8.79 3.28 41.61
N LYS A 411 -9.84 4.00 41.99
CA LYS A 411 -9.80 5.46 42.15
C LYS A 411 -8.86 5.87 43.28
N MET A 412 -8.92 5.18 44.42
CA MET A 412 -8.02 5.41 45.56
C MET A 412 -6.56 5.17 45.17
N HIS A 413 -6.29 4.16 44.34
CA HIS A 413 -4.93 3.87 43.86
C HIS A 413 -4.35 4.98 42.98
N LEU A 414 -5.15 5.56 42.08
CA LEU A 414 -4.73 6.71 41.26
C LEU A 414 -4.41 7.94 42.13
N HIS A 415 -5.25 8.22 43.14
CA HIS A 415 -4.98 9.28 44.13
C HIS A 415 -3.72 8.99 44.96
N ASN A 416 -3.49 7.74 45.36
CA ASN A 416 -2.29 7.33 46.10
C ASN A 416 -1.02 7.51 45.26
N LYS A 417 -1.04 7.20 43.95
CA LYS A 417 0.09 7.44 43.04
C LYS A 417 0.42 8.94 42.92
N ILE A 418 -0.60 9.78 42.75
CA ILE A 418 -0.43 11.25 42.70
C ILE A 418 0.21 11.74 44.01
N HIS A 419 -0.21 11.20 45.15
CA HIS A 419 0.33 11.53 46.47
C HIS A 419 1.78 11.03 46.64
N GLN A 420 2.09 9.81 46.22
CA GLN A 420 3.44 9.23 46.27
C GLN A 420 4.44 10.02 45.42
N LEU A 421 4.04 10.51 44.24
CA LEU A 421 4.87 11.37 43.38
C LEU A 421 5.11 12.78 43.97
N GLY A 422 4.27 13.21 44.92
CA GLY A 422 4.42 14.47 45.66
C GLY A 422 5.31 14.39 46.89
N LEU A 423 5.65 13.19 47.36
CA LEU A 423 6.61 12.96 48.42
C LEU A 423 8.00 12.86 47.80
N ALA A 424 8.92 13.76 48.17
CA ALA A 424 10.32 13.67 47.74
C ALA A 424 10.90 12.32 48.21
N MET A 425 11.10 11.38 47.28
CA MET A 425 11.62 10.05 47.59
C MET A 425 13.08 10.18 48.04
N SER A 426 13.33 9.90 49.32
CA SER A 426 14.68 9.62 49.85
C SER A 426 15.23 8.35 49.16
N PRO A 427 16.53 8.29 48.81
CA PRO A 427 17.11 7.13 48.16
C PRO A 427 17.24 5.98 49.18
N ARG A 428 16.26 5.07 49.22
CA ARG A 428 16.40 3.80 49.93
C ARG A 428 16.12 2.63 48.98
N LYS A 429 17.20 1.90 48.72
CA LYS A 429 17.33 0.51 48.25
C LYS A 429 16.10 -0.05 47.51
N GLU A 430 16.10 0.12 46.19
CA GLU A 430 15.35 -0.72 45.25
C GLU A 430 15.98 -2.12 45.24
N GLY A 431 15.47 -3.00 46.10
CA GLY A 431 15.74 -4.42 46.06
C GLY A 431 14.43 -5.16 46.32
N GLU A 432 13.95 -5.88 45.31
CA GLU A 432 12.97 -6.98 45.42
C GLU A 432 11.49 -6.66 45.71
N THR A 433 10.94 -5.58 45.16
CA THR A 433 9.53 -5.58 44.82
C THR A 433 9.37 -5.16 43.38
N GLN A 434 9.14 -6.13 42.48
CA GLN A 434 8.53 -5.84 41.18
C GLN A 434 7.34 -4.92 41.45
N ASP A 435 7.39 -3.71 40.92
CA ASP A 435 6.35 -2.71 41.10
C ASP A 435 5.13 -3.17 40.29
N LYS A 436 4.38 -4.16 40.81
CA LYS A 436 3.14 -4.74 40.27
C LYS A 436 2.00 -3.71 40.15
N ASN A 437 2.33 -2.43 40.26
CA ASN A 437 1.48 -1.26 40.39
C ASN A 437 1.34 -0.48 39.07
N VAL A 438 1.69 -1.03 37.91
CA VAL A 438 1.31 -0.45 36.58
C VAL A 438 -0.19 -0.61 36.29
N ILE A 439 -0.95 -0.72 37.37
CA ILE A 439 -2.39 -0.76 37.49
C ILE A 439 -2.93 -2.12 37.07
N ASP A 440 -3.87 -2.60 37.89
CA ASP A 440 -5.05 -3.35 37.50
C ASP A 440 -5.88 -2.63 36.39
N LEU A 441 -5.24 -1.89 35.46
CA LEU A 441 -5.88 -1.25 34.31
C LEU A 441 -6.41 -2.34 33.39
N TRP A 442 -5.72 -3.48 33.37
CA TRP A 442 -6.24 -4.72 32.81
C TRP A 442 -7.55 -5.12 33.49
N LYS A 443 -7.65 -5.16 34.83
CA LYS A 443 -8.92 -5.44 35.52
C LYS A 443 -9.96 -4.35 35.26
N THR A 444 -9.54 -3.10 35.14
CA THR A 444 -10.40 -1.96 34.84
C THR A 444 -11.00 -2.07 33.44
N LEU A 445 -10.17 -2.28 32.41
CA LEU A 445 -10.57 -2.50 31.03
C LEU A 445 -11.39 -3.79 30.91
N SER A 446 -10.92 -4.88 31.51
CA SER A 446 -11.59 -6.19 31.51
C SER A 446 -12.96 -6.15 32.21
N THR A 447 -13.06 -5.50 33.37
CA THR A 447 -14.34 -5.33 34.10
C THR A 447 -15.28 -4.41 33.34
N ALA A 448 -14.77 -3.32 32.76
CA ALA A 448 -15.57 -2.39 31.97
C ALA A 448 -16.01 -2.99 30.61
N MET A 449 -15.29 -3.97 30.08
CA MET A 449 -15.67 -4.75 28.90
C MET A 449 -16.57 -5.95 29.21
N SER A 450 -16.54 -6.49 30.44
CA SER A 450 -17.27 -7.70 30.84
C SER A 450 -18.56 -7.45 31.63
N ALA A 451 -18.89 -6.19 31.94
CA ALA A 451 -20.09 -5.85 32.73
C ALA A 451 -21.38 -6.23 31.97
N PRO A 452 -22.30 -7.04 32.56
CA PRO A 452 -23.55 -7.43 31.90
C PRO A 452 -24.45 -6.22 31.64
N SER A 453 -25.19 -6.27 30.53
CA SER A 453 -26.04 -5.22 29.96
C SER A 453 -27.19 -4.70 30.84
N ASN A 454 -27.34 -5.20 32.06
CA ASN A 454 -28.33 -4.72 33.00
C ASN A 454 -27.73 -3.63 33.90
N GLN A 455 -28.14 -2.38 33.64
CA GLN A 455 -27.93 -1.13 34.41
C GLN A 455 -26.80 -0.22 33.88
N HIS A 456 -27.15 0.76 33.03
CA HIS A 456 -26.56 2.10 32.82
C HIS A 456 -25.02 2.32 32.74
N THR A 457 -24.15 1.32 32.96
CA THR A 457 -22.69 1.44 33.12
C THR A 457 -21.91 0.98 31.90
N SER A 458 -22.45 0.07 31.06
CA SER A 458 -21.83 -0.33 29.78
C SER A 458 -21.68 0.83 28.78
N ALA A 459 -22.41 1.93 29.01
CA ALA A 459 -22.49 3.09 28.13
C ALA A 459 -21.26 4.02 28.14
N LEU A 460 -20.24 3.77 28.99
CA LEU A 460 -19.14 4.73 29.20
C LEU A 460 -17.88 4.46 28.38
N LEU A 461 -17.50 3.20 28.13
CA LEU A 461 -16.38 2.86 27.23
C LEU A 461 -16.80 2.80 25.77
N TRP A 462 -18.04 2.38 25.53
CA TRP A 462 -18.62 2.14 24.21
C TRP A 462 -19.76 3.11 24.02
N ARG A 463 -19.42 4.40 23.89
CA ARG A 463 -20.40 5.43 23.56
C ARG A 463 -20.41 5.56 22.04
N PRO A 464 -21.32 4.86 21.33
CA PRO A 464 -21.39 4.99 19.89
C PRO A 464 -21.62 6.46 19.58
N VAL A 465 -20.77 7.04 18.74
CA VAL A 465 -21.08 8.33 18.14
C VAL A 465 -22.29 8.05 17.25
N ASN A 466 -23.48 8.52 17.64
CA ASN A 466 -24.73 8.25 16.94
C ASN A 466 -24.67 8.86 15.52
N LYS A 467 -24.13 8.09 14.58
CA LYS A 467 -24.27 8.31 13.14
C LYS A 467 -25.54 7.60 12.71
N SER A 468 -26.54 8.34 12.25
CA SER A 468 -27.77 7.74 11.73
C SER A 468 -27.47 6.94 10.46
N SER A 469 -28.09 5.76 10.38
CA SER A 469 -28.30 4.88 9.22
C SER A 469 -27.88 5.44 7.86
N THR A 470 -26.81 4.86 7.30
CA THR A 470 -26.40 4.78 5.88
C THR A 470 -26.87 5.86 4.91
N GLU A 471 -25.95 6.71 4.48
CA GLU A 471 -25.53 6.84 3.08
C GLU A 471 -24.28 7.73 3.05
N ARG A 472 -23.11 7.22 2.63
CA ARG A 472 -21.89 8.04 2.41
C ARG A 472 -22.05 9.17 1.38
N SER A 473 -23.27 9.51 0.96
CA SER A 473 -23.56 10.38 -0.16
C SER A 473 -23.90 11.83 0.22
N ARG A 474 -24.29 12.18 1.47
CA ARG A 474 -24.81 13.55 1.76
C ARG A 474 -24.69 14.03 3.22
N TYR A 475 -23.49 14.31 3.74
CA TYR A 475 -23.36 14.82 5.12
C TYR A 475 -22.55 16.10 5.28
N CYS A 476 -23.22 17.12 5.77
CA CYS A 476 -22.63 18.39 6.17
C CYS A 476 -21.95 18.25 7.54
N LEU A 477 -20.83 18.94 7.74
CA LEU A 477 -19.95 18.83 8.90
C LEU A 477 -20.03 20.09 9.76
N VAL A 478 -20.06 19.96 11.09
CA VAL A 478 -19.82 21.08 12.02
C VAL A 478 -18.55 20.81 12.80
N GLU A 479 -17.59 21.74 12.71
CA GLU A 479 -16.39 21.79 13.51
C GLU A 479 -16.51 22.90 14.56
N VAL A 480 -16.37 22.56 15.83
CA VAL A 480 -16.40 23.54 16.93
C VAL A 480 -14.98 23.81 17.41
N PHE A 481 -14.62 25.08 17.49
CA PHE A 481 -13.32 25.58 17.93
C PHE A 481 -13.48 26.45 19.17
N ALA A 482 -12.62 26.24 20.16
CA ALA A 482 -12.37 27.24 21.19
C ALA A 482 -11.39 28.28 20.64
N ALA A 483 -11.75 29.56 20.71
CA ALA A 483 -10.83 30.65 20.44
C ALA A 483 -10.16 31.08 21.75
N SER A 484 -8.87 30.79 21.89
CA SER A 484 -7.94 31.62 22.68
C SER A 484 -6.92 32.24 21.72
N ASP A 485 -6.36 33.39 22.09
CA ASP A 485 -5.61 34.27 21.18
C ASP A 485 -4.58 33.55 20.28
N GLU A 486 -4.80 33.73 18.97
CA GLU A 486 -3.98 33.55 17.75
C GLU A 486 -3.00 32.38 17.57
N THR A 487 -2.73 31.48 18.52
CA THR A 487 -1.63 30.50 18.34
C THR A 487 -1.96 29.01 18.46
N LYS A 488 -3.10 28.59 19.04
CA LYS A 488 -3.54 27.17 19.02
C LYS A 488 -5.07 27.01 19.06
N ALA A 489 -5.70 26.87 17.90
CA ALA A 489 -7.11 26.49 17.83
C ALA A 489 -7.28 24.99 18.18
N VAL A 490 -7.80 24.68 19.37
CA VAL A 490 -8.13 23.30 19.75
C VAL A 490 -9.45 22.92 19.08
N ARG A 491 -9.41 21.90 18.21
CA ARG A 491 -10.62 21.28 17.63
C ARG A 491 -11.34 20.52 18.73
N LEU A 492 -12.54 20.96 19.08
CA LEU A 492 -13.30 20.42 20.22
C LEU A 492 -14.36 19.41 19.82
N LEU A 493 -14.94 19.54 18.62
CA LEU A 493 -16.08 18.73 18.22
C LEU A 493 -16.19 18.63 16.71
N ARG A 494 -16.49 17.42 16.23
CA ARG A 494 -16.91 17.15 14.87
C ARG A 494 -18.28 16.48 14.90
N VAL A 495 -19.33 17.18 14.42
CA VAL A 495 -20.70 16.65 14.37
C VAL A 495 -21.21 16.65 12.94
N TYR A 496 -21.90 15.59 12.55
CA TYR A 496 -22.60 15.51 11.28
C TYR A 496 -24.05 15.94 11.47
N PHE A 497 -24.56 16.75 10.56
CA PHE A 497 -25.95 17.17 10.59
C PHE A 497 -26.67 16.74 9.32
N THR A 498 -27.97 16.51 9.46
CA THR A 498 -28.86 16.04 8.40
C THR A 498 -29.65 17.19 7.81
N GLU A 499 -30.42 16.94 6.74
CA GLU A 499 -31.30 17.94 6.15
C GLU A 499 -32.38 18.48 7.11
N GLN A 500 -32.66 17.75 8.19
CA GLN A 500 -33.66 18.11 9.21
C GLN A 500 -33.05 18.79 10.45
N SER A 501 -31.72 18.89 10.55
CA SER A 501 -31.05 19.44 11.73
C SER A 501 -31.23 20.95 11.84
N THR A 502 -31.65 21.40 13.02
CA THR A 502 -31.91 22.81 13.35
C THR A 502 -30.83 23.39 14.26
N PHE A 503 -30.81 24.72 14.40
CA PHE A 503 -29.93 25.38 15.37
C PHE A 503 -30.26 25.04 16.84
N GLU A 504 -31.50 24.61 17.14
CA GLU A 504 -31.85 24.04 18.45
C GLU A 504 -31.12 22.71 18.71
N TRP A 505 -31.06 21.82 17.72
CA TRP A 505 -30.28 20.59 17.83
C TRP A 505 -28.79 20.90 18.03
N LEU A 506 -28.26 21.87 17.28
CA LEU A 506 -26.86 22.29 17.41
C LEU A 506 -26.56 22.91 18.77
N ARG A 507 -27.50 23.69 19.32
CA ARG A 507 -27.44 24.25 20.68
C ARG A 507 -27.31 23.14 21.71
N GLN A 508 -28.16 22.12 21.63
CA GLN A 508 -28.17 20.98 22.56
C GLN A 508 -26.87 20.19 22.48
N GLU A 509 -26.38 19.92 21.27
CA GLU A 509 -25.13 19.18 21.07
C GLU A 509 -23.91 19.96 21.61
N ILE A 510 -23.78 21.25 21.31
CA ILE A 510 -22.67 22.08 21.83
C ILE A 510 -22.75 22.21 23.35
N THR A 511 -23.95 22.46 23.89
CA THR A 511 -24.17 22.57 25.35
C THR A 511 -23.80 21.28 26.06
N GLN A 512 -24.20 20.11 25.54
CA GLN A 512 -23.85 18.82 26.11
C GLN A 512 -22.33 18.59 26.11
N ARG A 513 -21.65 18.90 25.01
CA ARG A 513 -20.22 18.63 24.82
C ARG A 513 -19.32 19.56 25.63
N CYS A 514 -19.68 20.85 25.73
CA CYS A 514 -18.98 21.82 26.59
C CYS A 514 -19.05 21.45 28.08
N ASN A 515 -20.07 20.69 28.50
CA ASN A 515 -20.22 20.22 29.89
C ASN A 515 -19.57 18.84 30.12
N ASP A 516 -19.39 18.01 29.08
CA ASP A 516 -18.76 16.68 29.17
C ASP A 516 -17.21 16.76 29.24
N ILE A 517 -16.60 17.74 28.56
CA ILE A 517 -15.15 18.03 28.59
C ILE A 517 -14.93 19.55 28.79
N PRO A 518 -14.35 19.97 29.93
CA PRO A 518 -14.16 21.39 30.21
C PRO A 518 -13.18 22.04 29.21
N LEU A 519 -13.57 23.22 28.70
CA LEU A 519 -12.95 23.93 27.56
C LEU A 519 -11.57 24.57 27.80
N TYR A 520 -11.00 24.47 29.00
CA TYR A 520 -9.83 25.27 29.40
C TYR A 520 -8.61 24.42 29.74
N GLU A 521 -7.48 24.77 29.12
CA GLU A 521 -6.16 24.53 29.71
C GLU A 521 -6.11 25.25 31.07
N LEU A 522 -5.58 24.55 32.05
CA LEU A 522 -5.54 24.92 33.45
C LEU A 522 -4.66 26.16 33.66
N GLU A 523 -5.29 27.31 33.88
CA GLU A 523 -4.76 28.26 34.85
C GLU A 523 -5.61 28.13 36.12
N ASP A 524 -4.91 28.05 37.24
CA ASP A 524 -5.47 27.82 38.58
C ASP A 524 -6.57 28.83 38.89
N ASP A 525 -7.78 28.35 39.22
CA ASP A 525 -8.50 28.76 40.43
C ASP A 525 -9.88 28.09 40.57
N GLU A 526 -10.10 27.61 41.80
CA GLU A 526 -11.35 27.30 42.52
C GLU A 526 -12.46 26.42 41.89
N GLU A 527 -12.78 25.37 42.65
CA GLU A 527 -13.92 24.46 42.49
C GLU A 527 -15.27 25.20 42.42
N SER A 528 -15.72 25.52 41.20
CA SER A 528 -17.14 25.74 40.95
C SER A 528 -17.55 24.99 39.69
N SER A 529 -18.57 24.14 39.79
CA SER A 529 -19.15 23.45 38.64
C SER A 529 -19.84 24.49 37.75
N THR A 530 -19.12 25.04 36.79
CA THR A 530 -19.64 25.95 35.77
C THR A 530 -20.37 25.13 34.72
N ILE A 531 -21.64 25.48 34.48
CA ILE A 531 -22.44 24.89 33.40
C ILE A 531 -22.39 25.87 32.23
N ALA A 532 -21.89 25.41 31.08
CA ALA A 532 -21.92 26.16 29.84
C ALA A 532 -23.30 26.01 29.20
N GLU A 533 -23.95 27.12 28.83
CA GLU A 533 -25.20 27.16 28.07
C GLU A 533 -25.02 28.02 26.81
N VAL A 534 -25.42 27.48 25.65
CA VAL A 534 -25.44 28.25 24.39
C VAL A 534 -26.69 29.13 24.34
N VAL A 535 -26.48 30.46 24.31
CA VAL A 535 -27.51 31.50 24.34
C VAL A 535 -27.96 31.90 22.94
N GLY A 536 -27.12 31.71 21.93
CA GLY A 536 -27.48 31.95 20.53
C GLY A 536 -26.32 31.82 19.56
N PHE A 537 -26.64 31.90 18.28
CA PHE A 537 -25.68 31.92 17.19
C PHE A 537 -25.76 33.23 16.42
N CYS A 538 -24.60 33.80 16.08
CA CYS A 538 -24.48 34.92 15.16
C CYS A 538 -23.53 34.57 14.01
N ASP A 539 -23.73 35.20 12.86
CA ASP A 539 -22.88 35.05 11.69
C ASP A 539 -21.60 35.91 11.86
N SER A 540 -20.41 35.34 11.64
CA SER A 540 -19.16 36.09 11.81
C SER A 540 -18.95 37.18 10.76
N VAL A 541 -19.59 37.07 9.59
CA VAL A 541 -19.39 37.96 8.43
C VAL A 541 -20.36 39.15 8.47
N LYS A 542 -21.56 38.95 9.04
CA LYS A 542 -22.59 40.00 9.12
C LYS A 542 -22.58 40.68 10.49
N LYS A 543 -21.91 41.83 10.59
CA LYS A 543 -21.73 42.58 11.85
C LYS A 543 -23.03 43.13 12.49
N ASN A 544 -24.21 43.10 11.84
CA ASN A 544 -25.42 43.83 12.29
C ASN A 544 -26.78 43.07 12.13
N GLU A 545 -26.83 41.73 12.12
CA GLU A 545 -28.12 40.99 12.13
C GLU A 545 -28.47 40.40 13.51
N SER A 546 -29.79 40.28 13.79
CA SER A 546 -30.37 39.65 14.98
C SER A 546 -30.01 38.17 15.10
N MET A 547 -29.96 37.64 16.32
CA MET A 547 -29.65 36.22 16.63
C MET A 547 -30.42 35.24 15.73
N ILE A 548 -29.74 34.18 15.29
CA ILE A 548 -30.34 33.13 14.46
C ILE A 548 -31.46 32.43 15.25
N PRO A 549 -32.70 32.34 14.71
CA PRO A 549 -33.78 31.62 15.36
C PRO A 549 -33.49 30.12 15.49
N TRP A 550 -33.77 29.52 16.65
CA TRP A 550 -33.50 28.10 16.94
C TRP A 550 -34.14 27.11 15.97
N ASN A 551 -35.30 27.48 15.44
CA ASN A 551 -36.11 26.65 14.54
C ASN A 551 -35.55 26.63 13.10
N THR A 552 -34.57 27.49 12.80
CA THR A 552 -33.96 27.57 11.47
C THR A 552 -33.15 26.32 11.20
N ARG A 553 -33.21 25.80 9.96
CA ARG A 553 -32.39 24.65 9.57
C ARG A 553 -30.96 25.12 9.35
N ILE A 554 -30.00 24.29 9.76
CA ILE A 554 -28.57 24.62 9.60
C ILE A 554 -28.23 24.82 8.13
N LEU A 555 -28.85 24.03 7.23
CA LEU A 555 -28.69 24.17 5.79
C LEU A 555 -29.20 25.50 5.23
N ASP A 556 -30.13 26.20 5.86
CA ASP A 556 -30.66 27.44 5.29
C ASP A 556 -29.65 28.61 5.45
N ILE A 557 -28.71 28.47 6.40
CA ILE A 557 -27.71 29.49 6.76
C ILE A 557 -26.33 29.19 6.17
N VAL A 558 -25.88 27.94 6.20
CA VAL A 558 -24.55 27.55 5.69
C VAL A 558 -24.58 27.61 4.17
N ARG A 559 -24.04 28.64 3.52
CA ARG A 559 -24.17 28.82 2.05
C ARG A 559 -22.90 28.49 1.25
N VAL A 560 -21.78 28.22 1.94
CA VAL A 560 -20.43 28.01 1.37
C VAL A 560 -19.76 26.78 2.00
N ASP A 561 -18.66 26.32 1.41
CA ASP A 561 -17.89 25.13 1.84
C ASP A 561 -17.48 25.20 3.32
N TRP A 562 -17.21 26.40 3.83
CA TRP A 562 -17.01 26.66 5.25
C TRP A 562 -17.66 27.99 5.64
N HIS A 563 -18.66 27.92 6.52
CA HIS A 563 -19.34 29.07 7.09
C HIS A 563 -19.03 29.16 8.57
N VAL A 564 -18.45 30.28 9.02
CA VAL A 564 -18.09 30.48 10.43
C VAL A 564 -19.24 31.19 11.15
N LEU A 565 -19.74 30.55 12.20
CA LEU A 565 -20.75 31.06 13.10
C LEU A 565 -20.12 31.22 14.48
N HIS A 566 -20.54 32.22 15.22
CA HIS A 566 -20.15 32.41 16.60
C HIS A 566 -21.29 31.97 17.52
N ALA A 567 -21.04 30.95 18.33
CA ALA A 567 -21.91 30.55 19.42
C ALA A 567 -21.60 31.40 20.65
N ILE A 568 -22.62 32.07 21.17
CA ILE A 568 -22.56 32.85 22.41
C ILE A 568 -22.81 31.89 23.56
N VAL A 569 -21.79 31.64 24.39
CA VAL A 569 -21.87 30.72 25.52
C VAL A 569 -21.86 31.49 26.83
N HIS A 570 -22.84 31.26 27.69
CA HIS A 570 -22.86 31.76 29.07
C HIS A 570 -22.41 30.67 30.02
N GLN A 571 -21.56 31.02 30.98
CA GLN A 571 -21.21 30.15 32.09
C GLN A 571 -22.06 30.51 33.29
N LEU A 572 -22.87 29.57 33.75
CA LEU A 572 -23.65 29.68 34.97
C LEU A 572 -22.86 29.01 36.10
N THR A 573 -22.48 29.79 37.11
CA THR A 573 -21.95 29.26 38.37
C THR A 573 -23.12 28.75 39.22
N LYS A 574 -23.11 27.44 39.53
CA LYS A 574 -24.15 26.84 40.37
C LYS A 574 -23.93 27.30 41.81
N SER A 575 -24.70 28.29 42.28
CA SER A 575 -24.65 28.68 43.69
C SER A 575 -25.34 27.61 44.57
N ALA A 576 -24.65 27.16 45.62
CA ALA A 576 -25.22 26.23 46.59
C ALA A 576 -26.46 26.84 47.26
N PRO A 577 -27.51 26.06 47.57
CA PRO A 577 -28.72 26.59 48.16
C PRO A 577 -28.44 27.02 49.60
N LYS A 578 -28.42 28.32 49.86
CA LYS A 578 -28.48 28.88 51.23
C LYS A 578 -29.76 29.69 51.40
N SER A 579 -30.34 29.48 52.58
CA SER A 579 -31.61 29.93 53.18
C SER A 579 -32.10 31.35 52.84
N PRO A 580 -33.43 31.61 52.96
CA PRO A 580 -34.05 32.81 52.45
C PRO A 580 -33.79 34.00 53.37
N LYS A 581 -33.12 35.03 52.86
CA LYS A 581 -33.33 36.44 53.23
C LYS A 581 -32.58 37.34 52.25
N SER A 582 -33.32 38.31 51.72
CA SER A 582 -32.99 39.34 50.72
C SER A 582 -33.03 38.91 49.24
N PRO A 583 -33.62 39.74 48.35
CA PRO A 583 -33.65 39.45 46.93
C PRO A 583 -32.26 39.67 46.32
N PRO A 584 -31.70 38.71 45.57
CA PRO A 584 -30.45 38.95 44.88
C PRO A 584 -30.74 39.87 43.68
N LYS A 585 -30.06 41.02 43.61
CA LYS A 585 -29.88 41.73 42.35
C LYS A 585 -28.96 40.88 41.46
N PRO A 586 -29.30 40.60 40.19
CA PRO A 586 -28.39 39.93 39.29
C PRO A 586 -27.21 40.86 39.00
N ASN A 587 -26.06 40.58 39.61
CA ASN A 587 -24.79 41.21 39.22
C ASN A 587 -24.33 40.57 37.91
N ILE A 588 -24.81 41.11 36.79
CA ILE A 588 -24.22 40.88 35.48
C ILE A 588 -22.93 41.70 35.44
N ARG A 589 -21.78 41.09 35.74
CA ARG A 589 -20.49 41.66 35.34
C ARG A 589 -20.34 41.39 33.83
N PRO A 590 -20.11 42.42 32.99
CA PRO A 590 -19.87 42.23 31.57
C PRO A 590 -18.40 41.85 31.36
N ASN A 591 -18.00 40.64 31.77
CA ASN A 591 -16.76 40.04 31.30
C ASN A 591 -17.08 39.25 30.03
N ARG A 592 -16.32 39.51 28.96
CA ARG A 592 -16.45 38.92 27.62
C ARG A 592 -16.92 37.46 27.68
N SER A 593 -18.15 37.18 27.26
CA SER A 593 -18.65 35.82 27.10
C SER A 593 -17.71 35.06 26.15
N PRO A 594 -17.25 33.85 26.48
CA PRO A 594 -16.38 33.09 25.59
C PRO A 594 -17.11 32.85 24.27
N ILE A 595 -16.50 33.30 23.18
CA ILE A 595 -17.02 33.11 21.83
C ILE A 595 -16.50 31.76 21.34
N VAL A 596 -17.42 30.80 21.18
CA VAL A 596 -17.10 29.52 20.55
C VAL A 596 -17.29 29.66 19.05
N ALA A 597 -16.24 29.48 18.26
CA ALA A 597 -16.33 29.52 16.82
C ALA A 597 -16.83 28.17 16.30
N VAL A 598 -17.93 28.18 15.56
CA VAL A 598 -18.60 27.01 15.01
C VAL A 598 -18.50 27.10 13.51
N ARG A 599 -17.65 26.29 12.90
CA ARG A 599 -17.49 26.23 11.47
C ARG A 599 -18.38 25.14 10.90
N CYS A 600 -19.37 25.52 10.12
CA CYS A 600 -20.25 24.59 9.45
C CYS A 600 -19.86 24.46 7.98
N SER A 601 -19.70 23.24 7.50
CA SER A 601 -19.48 22.90 6.09
C SER A 601 -20.70 22.20 5.55
N LYS A 602 -21.22 22.67 4.42
CA LYS A 602 -22.19 21.89 3.65
C LYS A 602 -21.45 20.87 2.81
N TYR A 603 -21.89 19.61 2.88
CA TYR A 603 -21.58 18.62 1.87
C TYR A 603 -22.87 18.37 1.09
N GLN A 604 -23.07 19.12 0.01
CA GLN A 604 -24.18 18.87 -0.88
C GLN A 604 -23.66 18.61 -2.29
N LYS A 605 -23.77 17.33 -2.66
CA LYS A 605 -23.41 16.72 -3.93
C LYS A 605 -21.92 16.88 -4.22
N GLN A 606 -21.36 15.87 -4.89
CA GLN A 606 -20.39 16.15 -5.93
C GLN A 606 -20.69 17.55 -6.46
N MET A 607 -19.71 18.46 -6.45
CA MET A 607 -19.62 19.41 -7.54
C MET A 607 -20.23 18.67 -8.75
N GLN A 608 -21.24 19.19 -9.43
CA GLN A 608 -21.30 18.87 -10.85
C GLN A 608 -20.02 19.47 -11.49
N MET A 609 -18.82 19.10 -11.01
CA MET A 609 -17.84 18.46 -11.84
C MET A 609 -18.68 17.45 -12.60
N LYS A 610 -19.17 17.89 -13.75
CA LYS A 610 -19.29 17.03 -14.91
C LYS A 610 -18.15 16.03 -14.74
N GLU A 611 -18.46 14.80 -14.34
CA GLU A 611 -17.45 13.76 -14.15
C GLU A 611 -16.81 13.63 -15.53
N THR A 612 -15.70 14.33 -15.73
CA THR A 612 -15.03 14.33 -17.01
C THR A 612 -14.27 13.03 -17.02
N SER A 613 -14.89 12.00 -17.62
CA SER A 613 -14.22 10.73 -17.84
C SER A 613 -12.94 11.00 -18.62
N ARG A 614 -11.80 10.59 -18.06
CA ARG A 614 -10.54 10.64 -18.78
C ARG A 614 -10.69 9.81 -20.05
N ARG A 615 -10.24 10.36 -21.17
CA ARG A 615 -10.21 9.63 -22.44
C ARG A 615 -9.27 8.45 -22.31
N SER A 616 -9.55 7.42 -23.09
CA SER A 616 -8.68 6.26 -23.21
C SER A 616 -8.51 5.92 -24.67
N VAL A 617 -7.32 5.44 -25.00
CA VAL A 617 -6.96 4.98 -26.33
C VAL A 617 -6.33 3.60 -26.18
N GLU A 618 -6.32 2.84 -27.27
CA GLU A 618 -5.63 1.56 -27.31
C GLU A 618 -4.15 1.72 -26.95
N TYR A 619 -3.60 0.76 -26.22
CA TYR A 619 -2.20 0.76 -25.84
C TYR A 619 -1.59 -0.60 -26.11
N THR A 620 -0.57 -0.61 -26.97
CA THR A 620 0.16 -1.81 -27.35
C THR A 620 1.62 -1.63 -26.98
N PRO A 621 2.10 -2.24 -25.88
CA PRO A 621 3.51 -2.18 -25.53
C PRO A 621 4.34 -3.00 -26.52
N THR A 622 5.46 -2.46 -27.01
CA THR A 622 6.41 -3.17 -27.89
C THR A 622 7.83 -3.19 -27.35
N TYR A 623 8.07 -2.53 -26.20
CA TYR A 623 9.36 -2.52 -25.49
C TYR A 623 9.84 -3.89 -25.01
N GLN A 624 9.05 -4.96 -25.18
CA GLN A 624 9.45 -6.34 -24.88
C GLN A 624 10.71 -6.77 -25.64
N ARG A 625 11.05 -6.13 -26.78
CA ARG A 625 12.31 -6.38 -27.48
C ARG A 625 13.56 -6.00 -26.66
N PHE A 626 13.41 -5.09 -25.69
CA PHE A 626 14.48 -4.70 -24.76
C PHE A 626 14.56 -5.56 -23.50
N VAL A 627 13.67 -6.54 -23.34
CA VAL A 627 13.69 -7.45 -22.18
C VAL A 627 14.72 -8.55 -22.42
N LEU A 628 15.72 -8.60 -21.54
CA LEU A 628 16.82 -9.57 -21.63
C LEU A 628 16.34 -10.98 -21.28
N LYS A 629 16.22 -11.85 -22.29
CA LYS A 629 15.78 -13.25 -22.13
C LYS A 629 16.82 -14.15 -21.47
N GLN A 630 18.10 -13.93 -21.76
CA GLN A 630 19.23 -14.69 -21.20
C GLN A 630 20.28 -13.72 -20.66
N LYS A 631 20.60 -13.82 -19.36
CA LYS A 631 21.56 -12.94 -18.67
C LYS A 631 22.90 -13.66 -18.52
N SER A 632 23.67 -13.75 -19.62
CA SER A 632 25.04 -14.26 -19.62
C SER A 632 26.04 -13.16 -19.94
N TYR A 633 27.02 -12.95 -19.05
CA TYR A 633 28.12 -12.00 -19.25
C TYR A 633 29.39 -12.67 -19.82
N ALA A 634 29.30 -13.94 -20.21
CA ALA A 634 30.45 -14.67 -20.77
C ALA A 634 30.76 -14.28 -22.23
N GLN A 635 29.89 -13.50 -22.87
CA GLN A 635 29.99 -13.11 -24.28
C GLN A 635 30.89 -11.88 -24.43
N GLN A 636 31.64 -11.83 -25.53
CA GLN A 636 32.45 -10.66 -25.90
C GLN A 636 31.63 -9.64 -26.69
N PHE A 637 32.00 -8.36 -26.57
CA PHE A 637 31.32 -7.26 -27.26
C PHE A 637 31.49 -7.27 -28.79
N SER A 638 32.47 -8.01 -29.34
CA SER A 638 32.66 -8.11 -30.79
C SER A 638 31.40 -8.60 -31.53
N HIS A 639 30.62 -9.47 -30.91
CA HIS A 639 29.40 -10.01 -31.50
C HIS A 639 28.33 -8.95 -31.78
N ILE A 640 28.24 -7.88 -30.98
CA ILE A 640 27.24 -6.82 -31.20
C ILE A 640 27.55 -6.03 -32.47
N TYR A 641 28.82 -5.72 -32.72
CA TYR A 641 29.27 -5.00 -33.91
C TYR A 641 29.10 -5.86 -35.18
N VAL A 642 29.39 -7.16 -35.08
CA VAL A 642 29.16 -8.11 -36.18
C VAL A 642 27.67 -8.20 -36.52
N SER A 643 26.80 -8.35 -35.52
CA SER A 643 25.35 -8.37 -35.72
C SER A 643 24.84 -7.06 -36.32
N ARG A 644 25.32 -5.92 -35.80
CA ARG A 644 24.95 -4.58 -36.28
C ARG A 644 25.32 -4.37 -37.75
N LEU A 645 26.55 -4.72 -38.14
CA LEU A 645 27.00 -4.63 -39.52
C LEU A 645 26.17 -5.54 -40.43
N GLN A 646 25.92 -6.79 -40.02
CA GLN A 646 25.11 -7.72 -40.80
C GLN A 646 23.68 -7.21 -41.04
N GLN A 647 23.03 -6.66 -40.02
CA GLN A 647 21.66 -6.17 -40.12
C GLN A 647 21.53 -4.90 -40.99
N LEU A 648 22.53 -4.02 -40.99
CA LEU A 648 22.48 -2.74 -41.71
C LEU A 648 23.20 -2.75 -43.07
N ARG A 649 24.08 -3.72 -43.35
CA ARG A 649 24.85 -3.80 -44.60
C ARG A 649 23.95 -3.83 -45.83
N ASP A 650 22.87 -4.61 -45.82
CA ASP A 650 21.93 -4.68 -46.95
C ASP A 650 21.20 -3.35 -47.17
N VAL A 651 20.81 -2.67 -46.08
CA VAL A 651 20.14 -1.37 -46.14
C VAL A 651 21.04 -0.32 -46.77
N VAL A 652 22.31 -0.25 -46.35
CA VAL A 652 23.30 0.68 -46.91
C VAL A 652 23.62 0.34 -48.36
N THR A 653 23.75 -0.95 -48.69
CA THR A 653 24.06 -1.40 -50.06
C THR A 653 22.96 -0.98 -51.05
N VAL A 654 21.69 -1.02 -50.64
CA VAL A 654 20.59 -0.49 -51.46
C VAL A 654 20.76 1.01 -51.71
N GLN A 655 21.14 1.79 -50.69
CA GLN A 655 21.38 3.23 -50.86
C GLN A 655 22.55 3.52 -51.81
N VAL A 656 23.62 2.73 -51.73
CA VAL A 656 24.76 2.80 -52.65
C VAL A 656 24.30 2.51 -54.09
N GLN A 657 23.52 1.45 -54.30
CA GLN A 657 23.04 1.06 -55.62
C GLN A 657 22.14 2.14 -56.24
N GLU A 658 21.24 2.72 -55.45
CA GLU A 658 20.33 3.80 -55.88
C GLU A 658 21.10 5.07 -56.31
N HIS A 659 22.21 5.42 -55.65
CA HIS A 659 22.98 6.64 -55.95
C HIS A 659 24.05 6.44 -57.03
N THR A 660 24.61 5.23 -57.15
CA THR A 660 25.74 4.97 -58.07
C THR A 660 25.32 4.32 -59.39
N ASP A 661 24.04 3.96 -59.57
CA ASP A 661 23.53 3.11 -60.65
C ASP A 661 24.33 1.79 -60.81
N GLY A 662 24.96 1.31 -59.75
CA GLY A 662 25.85 0.15 -59.78
C GLY A 662 27.13 0.32 -60.62
N ARG A 663 27.51 1.55 -60.97
CA ARG A 663 28.69 1.85 -61.80
C ARG A 663 30.01 1.78 -61.03
N VAL A 664 29.95 1.87 -59.70
CA VAL A 664 31.12 1.82 -58.82
C VAL A 664 31.13 0.46 -58.09
N PRO A 665 32.25 -0.28 -58.08
CA PRO A 665 32.32 -1.57 -57.43
C PRO A 665 32.21 -1.43 -55.90
N VAL A 666 31.31 -2.20 -55.29
CA VAL A 666 31.25 -2.39 -53.84
C VAL A 666 32.20 -3.53 -53.48
N LEU A 667 33.22 -3.26 -52.67
CA LEU A 667 34.12 -4.30 -52.20
C LEU A 667 33.46 -5.10 -51.09
N ALA A 668 33.66 -6.42 -51.11
CA ALA A 668 33.11 -7.31 -50.09
C ALA A 668 33.80 -7.13 -48.74
N LYS A 669 35.12 -6.85 -48.76
CA LYS A 669 35.94 -6.72 -47.57
C LYS A 669 36.93 -5.55 -47.67
N VAL A 670 37.22 -4.91 -46.54
CA VAL A 670 38.22 -3.84 -46.43
C VAL A 670 39.61 -4.34 -46.82
N ILE A 671 39.96 -5.58 -46.50
CA ILE A 671 41.27 -6.16 -46.88
C ILE A 671 41.48 -6.30 -48.40
N ASP A 672 40.41 -6.24 -49.20
CA ASP A 672 40.49 -6.34 -50.66
C ASP A 672 40.88 -5.00 -51.31
N LEU A 673 41.08 -3.94 -50.51
CA LEU A 673 41.54 -2.63 -50.97
C LEU A 673 42.92 -2.71 -51.61
N LYS A 674 43.08 -2.01 -52.74
CA LYS A 674 44.34 -1.91 -53.48
C LYS A 674 44.71 -0.45 -53.68
N ALA A 675 46.00 -0.15 -53.58
CA ALA A 675 46.57 1.17 -53.91
C ALA A 675 46.72 1.36 -55.43
N ASP A 676 45.68 1.04 -56.21
CA ASP A 676 45.66 1.17 -57.67
C ASP A 676 45.00 2.47 -58.15
N GLY A 677 44.51 3.29 -57.22
CA GLY A 677 43.84 4.56 -57.46
C GLY A 677 42.41 4.43 -57.99
N GLN A 678 41.84 3.23 -58.06
CA GLN A 678 40.47 3.03 -58.54
C GLN A 678 39.45 3.41 -57.46
N GLU A 679 38.30 3.95 -57.90
CA GLU A 679 37.18 4.22 -57.02
C GLU A 679 36.43 2.94 -56.68
N CYS A 680 36.08 2.81 -55.40
CA CYS A 680 35.25 1.72 -54.88
C CYS A 680 34.38 2.23 -53.73
N VAL A 681 33.43 1.38 -53.33
CA VAL A 681 32.61 1.60 -52.14
C VAL A 681 32.94 0.55 -51.08
N LEU A 682 33.09 1.00 -49.85
CA LEU A 682 33.22 0.15 -48.66
C LEU A 682 31.98 0.30 -47.79
N VAL A 683 31.52 -0.80 -47.19
CA VAL A 683 30.45 -0.78 -46.18
C VAL A 683 30.99 -1.41 -44.90
N GLY A 684 30.98 -0.62 -43.83
CA GLY A 684 31.54 -1.00 -42.54
C GLY A 684 30.98 -0.18 -41.39
N THR A 685 31.49 -0.46 -40.20
CA THR A 685 31.16 0.24 -38.96
C THR A 685 32.25 1.29 -38.68
N LEU A 686 31.85 2.52 -38.38
CA LEU A 686 32.79 3.55 -37.96
C LEU A 686 33.34 3.25 -36.57
N LEU A 687 34.65 3.40 -36.41
CA LEU A 687 35.33 3.52 -35.13
C LEU A 687 35.91 4.93 -35.06
N LYS A 688 35.43 5.73 -34.11
CA LYS A 688 36.01 7.05 -33.83
C LYS A 688 37.03 6.91 -32.72
N VAL A 689 38.29 7.21 -33.02
CA VAL A 689 39.37 7.27 -32.02
C VAL A 689 39.38 8.68 -31.46
N LEU A 690 39.02 8.78 -30.19
CA LEU A 690 38.95 10.04 -29.43
C LEU A 690 40.28 10.23 -28.69
N GLU A 691 41.01 11.28 -29.03
CA GLU A 691 42.33 11.55 -28.42
C GLU A 691 42.20 11.82 -26.91
N ALA A 692 41.15 12.53 -26.50
CA ALA A 692 40.91 12.87 -25.09
C ALA A 692 40.13 11.78 -24.32
N LYS A 693 39.87 10.60 -24.90
CA LYS A 693 39.21 9.50 -24.19
C LYS A 693 40.16 8.96 -23.12
N PRO A 694 39.74 8.92 -21.83
CA PRO A 694 40.60 8.42 -20.76
C PRO A 694 41.00 6.95 -21.00
N ASP A 695 42.29 6.64 -20.86
CA ASP A 695 42.74 5.25 -20.87
C ASP A 695 42.34 4.57 -19.55
N LEU A 696 41.59 3.48 -19.67
CA LEU A 696 41.18 2.66 -18.55
C LEU A 696 42.38 2.08 -17.80
N PHE A 697 43.47 1.73 -18.50
CA PHE A 697 44.67 1.19 -17.86
C PHE A 697 45.38 2.25 -17.01
N ASP A 698 45.50 3.47 -17.52
CA ASP A 698 46.04 4.59 -16.75
C ASP A 698 45.18 4.89 -15.52
N ALA A 699 43.86 4.91 -15.69
CA ALA A 699 42.91 5.13 -14.59
C ALA A 699 43.01 4.03 -13.51
N LEU A 700 43.20 2.77 -13.90
CA LEU A 700 43.40 1.64 -12.98
C LEU A 700 44.74 1.68 -12.25
N THR A 701 45.77 2.31 -12.83
CA THR A 701 47.09 2.50 -12.18
C THR A 701 47.15 3.73 -11.29
N SER A 702 46.21 4.68 -11.44
CA SER A 702 46.14 5.90 -10.63
C SER A 702 45.51 5.65 -9.23
N GLU A 703 46.04 6.29 -8.19
CA GLU A 703 45.46 6.20 -6.82
C GLU A 703 44.08 6.88 -6.71
N SER A 704 43.71 7.72 -7.67
CA SER A 704 42.46 8.49 -7.75
C SER A 704 41.22 7.66 -8.14
N GLY A 705 41.39 6.41 -8.54
CA GLY A 705 40.29 5.55 -9.01
C GLY A 705 39.81 5.89 -10.43
N VAL A 706 38.82 5.14 -10.92
CA VAL A 706 38.28 5.29 -12.28
C VAL A 706 37.00 6.12 -12.23
N THR A 707 36.99 7.27 -12.91
CA THR A 707 35.74 7.99 -13.17
C THR A 707 35.08 7.37 -14.41
N PRO A 708 33.83 6.86 -14.32
CA PRO A 708 33.10 6.36 -15.48
C PRO A 708 32.98 7.46 -16.54
N ILE A 709 33.20 7.09 -17.82
CA ILE A 709 33.13 8.02 -18.95
C ILE A 709 31.76 8.70 -19.02
N GLU A 710 30.71 7.98 -18.66
CA GLU A 710 29.32 8.45 -18.63
C GLU A 710 29.07 9.56 -17.60
N LYS A 711 29.99 9.79 -16.65
CA LYS A 711 29.91 10.89 -15.67
C LYS A 711 30.66 12.16 -16.11
N ILE A 712 31.38 12.12 -17.25
CA ILE A 712 32.16 13.26 -17.73
C ILE A 712 31.25 14.24 -18.48
N ASN A 713 30.84 15.33 -17.84
CA ASN A 713 29.93 16.32 -18.44
C ASN A 713 30.54 17.20 -19.54
N LYS A 714 31.76 16.92 -20.00
CA LYS A 714 32.45 17.68 -21.04
C LYS A 714 32.57 16.86 -22.32
N PRO A 715 32.54 17.50 -23.50
CA PRO A 715 32.90 16.84 -24.75
C PRO A 715 34.31 16.23 -24.66
N LEU A 716 34.42 14.98 -25.11
CA LEU A 716 35.66 14.23 -25.28
C LEU A 716 36.22 14.35 -26.71
N ALA A 717 35.40 14.83 -27.65
CA ALA A 717 35.87 15.06 -29.01
C ALA A 717 36.85 16.22 -29.10
N THR A 718 37.84 16.07 -29.96
CA THR A 718 38.86 17.08 -30.28
C THR A 718 39.02 17.23 -31.79
N LYS A 719 39.77 18.26 -32.22
CA LYS A 719 40.09 18.44 -33.66
C LYS A 719 41.08 17.38 -34.16
N ASP A 720 41.74 16.66 -33.25
CA ASP A 720 42.77 15.63 -33.54
C ASP A 720 42.18 14.21 -33.58
N ASP A 721 40.85 14.07 -33.46
CA ASP A 721 40.18 12.77 -33.54
C ASP A 721 40.34 12.12 -34.92
N GLU A 722 40.29 10.79 -34.99
CA GLU A 722 40.38 10.04 -36.24
C GLU A 722 39.15 9.15 -36.48
N LEU A 723 38.77 8.96 -37.74
CA LEU A 723 37.76 7.98 -38.15
C LEU A 723 38.41 6.80 -38.86
N LEU A 724 38.09 5.60 -38.40
CA LEU A 724 38.40 4.35 -39.08
C LEU A 724 37.10 3.67 -39.50
N LEU A 725 37.12 3.00 -40.65
CA LEU A 725 36.06 2.10 -41.07
C LEU A 725 36.51 0.66 -40.83
N GLU A 726 35.70 -0.10 -40.10
CA GLU A 726 35.98 -1.49 -39.72
C GLU A 726 34.93 -2.44 -40.28
N ASP A 727 35.38 -3.60 -40.74
CA ASP A 727 34.55 -4.75 -41.12
C ASP A 727 35.10 -6.05 -40.52
N GLU A 728 34.55 -7.20 -40.91
CA GLU A 728 35.01 -8.51 -40.44
C GLU A 728 36.46 -8.88 -40.87
N SER A 729 37.09 -8.12 -41.75
CA SER A 729 38.41 -8.39 -42.34
C SER A 729 39.52 -7.49 -41.82
N GLY A 730 39.20 -6.24 -41.47
CA GLY A 730 40.18 -5.26 -41.01
C GLY A 730 39.62 -3.85 -40.91
N ARG A 731 40.53 -2.88 -40.82
CA ARG A 731 40.22 -1.46 -40.64
C ARG A 731 41.04 -0.57 -41.57
N VAL A 732 40.47 0.55 -42.00
CA VAL A 732 41.15 1.57 -42.81
C VAL A 732 40.84 2.97 -42.28
N GLN A 733 41.83 3.86 -42.25
CA GLN A 733 41.63 5.25 -41.85
C GLN A 733 40.90 6.01 -42.96
N LEU A 734 39.87 6.78 -42.59
CA LEU A 734 39.12 7.62 -43.51
C LEU A 734 39.67 9.06 -43.49
N VAL A 735 39.94 9.60 -44.67
CA VAL A 735 40.39 10.99 -44.87
C VAL A 735 39.65 11.59 -46.07
N GLY A 736 39.66 12.91 -46.25
CA GLY A 736 38.99 13.58 -47.38
C GLY A 736 37.65 14.18 -46.99
N ASP A 737 36.63 14.01 -47.82
CA ASP A 737 35.31 14.66 -47.65
C ASP A 737 34.42 13.89 -46.65
N ILE A 738 34.85 13.89 -45.38
CA ILE A 738 34.11 13.30 -44.27
C ILE A 738 34.29 14.14 -43.01
N ASP A 739 33.17 14.51 -42.38
CA ASP A 739 33.16 15.36 -41.20
C ASP A 739 33.42 14.54 -39.91
N VAL A 740 34.69 14.44 -39.53
CA VAL A 740 35.15 13.75 -38.32
C VAL A 740 34.50 14.30 -37.04
N ALA A 741 34.22 15.60 -37.00
CA ALA A 741 33.66 16.25 -35.83
C ALA A 741 32.21 15.82 -35.56
N ARG A 742 31.45 15.47 -36.62
CA ARG A 742 30.02 15.15 -36.53
C ARG A 742 29.70 13.67 -36.41
N PHE A 743 30.53 12.79 -36.97
CA PHE A 743 30.32 11.35 -36.88
C PHE A 743 30.74 10.78 -35.52
N VAL A 744 30.13 9.65 -35.17
CA VAL A 744 30.34 8.96 -33.90
C VAL A 744 30.74 7.50 -34.15
N THR A 745 31.34 6.86 -33.15
CA THR A 745 31.67 5.45 -33.19
C THR A 745 30.40 4.57 -33.25
N GLY A 746 30.51 3.42 -33.91
CA GLY A 746 29.49 2.39 -34.01
C GLY A 746 28.41 2.60 -35.09
N VAL A 747 28.49 3.67 -35.90
CA VAL A 747 27.58 3.92 -37.04
C VAL A 747 27.96 3.04 -38.22
N VAL A 748 26.99 2.35 -38.82
CA VAL A 748 27.17 1.59 -40.06
C VAL A 748 26.84 2.48 -41.26
N LEU A 749 27.80 2.61 -42.17
CA LEU A 749 27.64 3.44 -43.37
C LEU A 749 28.44 2.90 -44.55
N GLY A 750 28.16 3.45 -45.73
CA GLY A 750 28.92 3.23 -46.95
C GLY A 750 29.81 4.43 -47.24
N VAL A 751 31.04 4.22 -47.70
CA VAL A 751 31.91 5.31 -48.18
C VAL A 751 32.39 5.02 -49.59
N ARG A 752 32.27 6.00 -50.48
CA ARG A 752 32.91 5.99 -51.79
C ARG A 752 34.26 6.68 -51.70
N GLY A 753 35.25 6.12 -52.37
CA GLY A 753 36.58 6.73 -52.38
C GLY A 753 37.61 5.85 -53.06
N ARG A 754 38.89 6.17 -52.82
CA ARG A 754 40.03 5.44 -53.39
C ARG A 754 41.24 5.48 -52.47
N VAL A 755 42.15 4.53 -52.65
CA VAL A 755 43.50 4.57 -52.06
C VAL A 755 44.47 5.15 -53.10
N PRO A 756 45.14 6.29 -52.83
CA PRO A 756 46.08 6.90 -53.78
C PRO A 756 47.27 5.97 -54.11
N ARG A 757 47.75 6.03 -55.36
CA ARG A 757 48.93 5.25 -55.81
C ARG A 757 50.23 5.62 -55.11
N ASP A 758 50.36 6.88 -54.73
CA ASP A 758 51.59 7.45 -54.16
C ASP A 758 51.53 7.57 -52.61
N GLY A 759 50.45 7.07 -51.99
CA GLY A 759 50.23 7.17 -50.55
C GLY A 759 50.89 6.04 -49.74
N THR A 760 50.87 6.17 -48.40
CA THR A 760 51.42 5.19 -47.44
C THR A 760 50.62 3.88 -47.35
N GLY A 761 49.63 3.64 -48.22
CA GLY A 761 48.86 2.39 -48.29
C GLY A 761 47.87 2.14 -47.15
N GLY A 762 47.63 3.13 -46.26
CA GLY A 762 46.76 2.97 -45.08
C GLY A 762 45.56 3.90 -44.97
N GLN A 763 45.42 4.86 -45.91
CA GLN A 763 44.37 5.89 -45.88
C GLN A 763 43.44 5.79 -47.09
N PHE A 764 42.13 5.78 -46.81
CA PHE A 764 41.07 5.79 -47.80
C PHE A 764 40.52 7.21 -47.97
N HIS A 765 40.70 7.78 -49.17
CA HIS A 765 40.23 9.13 -49.48
C HIS A 765 38.77 9.10 -49.89
N VAL A 766 37.90 9.52 -48.97
CA VAL A 766 36.44 9.59 -49.11
C VAL A 766 36.06 10.75 -50.03
N THR A 767 35.13 10.47 -50.93
CA THR A 767 34.48 11.46 -51.80
C THR A 767 32.97 11.56 -51.56
N GLU A 768 32.35 10.53 -50.99
CA GLU A 768 30.90 10.48 -50.77
C GLU A 768 30.57 9.49 -49.63
N VAL A 769 29.55 9.80 -48.84
CA VAL A 769 29.07 8.97 -47.72
C VAL A 769 27.62 8.57 -47.94
N PHE A 770 27.31 7.29 -47.74
CA PHE A 770 25.98 6.70 -47.87
C PHE A 770 25.46 6.25 -46.50
N LEU A 771 24.37 6.84 -46.05
CA LEU A 771 23.72 6.49 -44.78
C LEU A 771 22.54 5.54 -45.02
N PRO A 772 22.13 4.73 -44.02
CA PRO A 772 20.98 3.84 -44.12
C PRO A 772 19.64 4.52 -44.48
N SER A 773 19.51 5.83 -44.19
CA SER A 773 18.29 6.65 -44.30
C SER A 773 17.18 6.24 -43.32
N PHE A 774 16.07 7.00 -43.29
CA PHE A 774 14.95 6.72 -42.39
C PHE A 774 14.37 5.30 -42.58
N PRO A 775 13.98 4.59 -41.51
CA PRO A 775 13.31 3.29 -41.63
C PRO A 775 11.93 3.41 -42.28
N PRO A 776 11.31 2.29 -42.72
CA PRO A 776 9.90 2.29 -43.11
C PRO A 776 9.01 2.74 -41.94
N GLN A 777 7.99 3.55 -42.22
CA GLN A 777 7.07 4.07 -41.20
C GLN A 777 5.65 3.54 -41.42
N HIS A 778 4.98 3.16 -40.34
CA HIS A 778 3.54 2.94 -40.36
C HIS A 778 2.80 4.27 -40.59
N PRO A 779 1.66 4.27 -41.29
CA PRO A 779 0.91 5.51 -41.49
C PRO A 779 0.36 6.04 -40.15
N LEU A 780 0.40 7.36 -39.99
CA LEU A 780 -0.19 8.02 -38.82
C LEU A 780 -1.73 7.81 -38.84
N PRO A 781 -2.35 7.38 -37.73
CA PRO A 781 -3.80 7.20 -37.66
C PRO A 781 -4.56 8.52 -37.86
N GLU A 782 -5.60 8.53 -38.69
CA GLU A 782 -6.47 9.71 -38.83
C GLU A 782 -7.34 9.90 -37.58
N ARG A 783 -7.27 11.08 -36.95
CA ARG A 783 -8.03 11.42 -35.75
C ARG A 783 -8.82 12.71 -35.91
N GLN A 784 -10.06 12.69 -35.45
CA GLN A 784 -10.92 13.88 -35.43
C GLN A 784 -10.61 14.78 -34.22
N GLU A 785 -10.39 14.17 -33.06
CA GLU A 785 -10.15 14.86 -31.80
C GLU A 785 -8.71 14.65 -31.32
N SER A 786 -8.22 15.58 -30.48
CA SER A 786 -6.89 15.50 -29.87
C SER A 786 -6.94 14.72 -28.56
N GLU A 787 -6.03 13.75 -28.43
CA GLU A 787 -5.67 13.10 -27.17
C GLU A 787 -4.17 13.27 -26.94
N TYR A 788 -3.76 13.31 -25.69
CA TYR A 788 -2.40 13.69 -25.35
C TYR A 788 -1.65 12.65 -24.51
N VAL A 789 -0.34 12.58 -24.70
CA VAL A 789 0.59 11.87 -23.81
C VAL A 789 1.45 12.89 -23.08
N ALA A 790 1.56 12.78 -21.76
CA ALA A 790 2.48 13.57 -20.97
C ALA A 790 3.82 12.84 -20.82
N LEU A 791 4.93 13.52 -21.10
CA LEU A 791 6.28 13.06 -20.85
C LEU A 791 6.89 13.88 -19.71
N VAL A 792 7.40 13.20 -18.70
CA VAL A 792 8.10 13.83 -17.57
C VAL A 792 9.39 13.08 -17.30
N SER A 793 10.54 13.74 -17.21
CA SER A 793 11.82 13.12 -16.85
C SER A 793 12.42 13.79 -15.62
N GLY A 794 13.32 13.11 -14.91
CA GLY A 794 14.12 13.74 -13.87
C GLY A 794 13.29 14.27 -12.71
N LEU A 795 12.42 13.44 -12.12
CA LEU A 795 11.69 13.80 -10.90
C LEU A 795 12.64 13.94 -9.70
N CYS A 796 13.76 13.20 -9.71
CA CYS A 796 14.84 13.25 -8.72
C CYS A 796 14.31 13.31 -7.26
N ILE A 797 13.37 12.43 -6.93
CA ILE A 797 12.77 12.36 -5.60
C ILE A 797 13.85 11.95 -4.61
N GLY A 798 13.91 12.61 -3.44
CA GLY A 798 14.98 12.45 -2.47
C GLY A 798 16.00 13.58 -2.45
N ARG A 799 15.89 14.56 -3.37
CA ARG A 799 16.72 15.77 -3.42
C ARG A 799 16.65 16.61 -2.16
N ASN A 800 17.56 16.34 -1.22
CA ASN A 800 17.64 17.03 0.07
C ASN A 800 17.96 18.53 -0.07
N LYS A 801 18.48 18.96 -1.24
CA LYS A 801 18.77 20.36 -1.58
C LYS A 801 17.68 21.02 -2.45
N ASP A 802 16.49 20.41 -2.58
CA ASP A 802 15.44 20.92 -3.46
C ASP A 802 14.90 22.27 -2.97
N SER A 803 14.99 23.29 -3.81
CA SER A 803 14.46 24.62 -3.54
C SER A 803 12.93 24.71 -3.68
N GLN A 804 12.29 23.69 -4.27
CA GLN A 804 10.85 23.66 -4.57
C GLN A 804 10.20 22.31 -4.18
N PRO A 805 10.02 22.02 -2.88
CA PRO A 805 9.57 20.71 -2.40
C PRO A 805 8.14 20.32 -2.82
N LEU A 806 7.31 21.28 -3.24
CA LEU A 806 5.91 21.05 -3.60
C LEU A 806 5.68 20.75 -5.09
N ARG A 807 6.67 20.96 -5.97
CA ARG A 807 6.49 20.84 -7.43
C ARG A 807 6.00 19.47 -7.88
N ASN A 808 6.53 18.40 -7.29
CA ASN A 808 6.14 17.03 -7.61
C ASN A 808 4.68 16.75 -7.21
N HIS A 809 4.24 17.31 -6.07
CA HIS A 809 2.85 17.21 -5.63
C HIS A 809 1.91 18.00 -6.55
N LEU A 810 2.30 19.23 -6.92
CA LEU A 810 1.54 20.06 -7.88
C LEU A 810 1.41 19.39 -9.24
N LEU A 811 2.48 18.76 -9.74
CA LEU A 811 2.45 17.99 -10.97
C LEU A 811 1.44 16.84 -10.89
N VAL A 812 1.52 16.05 -9.82
CA VAL A 812 0.61 14.91 -9.61
C VAL A 812 -0.84 15.39 -9.51
N ASP A 813 -1.10 16.47 -8.77
CA ASP A 813 -2.44 17.04 -8.62
C ASP A 813 -2.98 17.63 -9.92
N TYR A 814 -2.14 18.30 -10.71
CA TYR A 814 -2.49 18.82 -12.03
C TYR A 814 -2.85 17.68 -12.99
N LEU A 815 -1.97 16.68 -13.15
CA LEU A 815 -2.21 15.55 -14.03
C LEU A 815 -3.38 14.67 -13.57
N ALA A 816 -3.62 14.58 -12.25
CA ALA A 816 -4.79 13.91 -11.69
C ALA A 816 -6.11 14.69 -11.93
N GLY A 817 -6.05 15.94 -12.42
CA GLY A 817 -7.21 16.79 -12.67
C GLY A 817 -7.82 17.38 -11.40
N ARG A 818 -7.01 17.53 -10.33
CA ARG A 818 -7.41 18.14 -9.05
C ARG A 818 -7.23 19.65 -9.04
N LEU A 819 -6.39 20.17 -9.94
CA LEU A 819 -6.12 21.58 -10.12
C LEU A 819 -6.73 22.10 -11.42
N GLY A 820 -7.02 23.39 -11.45
CA GLY A 820 -7.47 24.11 -12.63
C GLY A 820 -8.97 24.36 -12.74
N ASP A 821 -9.34 25.18 -13.73
CA ASP A 821 -10.73 25.47 -14.06
C ASP A 821 -11.40 24.35 -14.89
N GLU A 822 -12.66 24.54 -15.31
CA GLU A 822 -13.37 23.50 -16.08
C GLU A 822 -12.71 23.22 -17.44
N LYS A 823 -12.13 24.25 -18.10
CA LYS A 823 -11.46 24.09 -19.39
C LYS A 823 -10.15 23.33 -19.23
N GLU A 824 -9.38 23.65 -18.19
CA GLU A 824 -8.17 22.91 -17.85
C GLU A 824 -8.48 21.47 -17.48
N ARG A 825 -9.53 21.21 -16.70
CA ARG A 825 -9.96 19.83 -16.40
C ARG A 825 -10.39 19.06 -17.64
N GLU A 826 -11.11 19.70 -18.57
CA GLU A 826 -11.45 19.10 -19.87
C GLU A 826 -10.22 18.80 -20.73
N PHE A 827 -9.19 19.66 -20.68
CA PHE A 827 -7.90 19.41 -21.32
C PHE A 827 -7.13 18.27 -20.65
N VAL A 828 -6.97 18.29 -19.33
CA VAL A 828 -6.27 17.25 -18.56
C VAL A 828 -6.95 15.88 -18.74
N ALA A 829 -8.27 15.83 -18.86
CA ALA A 829 -9.00 14.60 -19.16
C ALA A 829 -8.68 14.02 -20.55
N LYS A 830 -8.15 14.80 -21.49
CA LYS A 830 -7.64 14.32 -22.78
C LYS A 830 -6.21 13.79 -22.70
N ILE A 831 -5.50 14.01 -21.59
CA ILE A 831 -4.19 13.37 -21.35
C ILE A 831 -4.44 11.92 -20.96
N VAL A 832 -4.21 10.99 -21.89
CA VAL A 832 -4.59 9.58 -21.73
C VAL A 832 -3.56 8.77 -20.95
N ARG A 833 -2.30 9.23 -20.94
CA ARG A 833 -1.16 8.50 -20.36
C ARG A 833 -0.03 9.46 -19.99
N THR A 834 0.67 9.14 -18.91
CA THR A 834 1.94 9.76 -18.53
C THR A 834 3.06 8.73 -18.64
N VAL A 835 4.15 9.10 -19.31
CA VAL A 835 5.40 8.33 -19.32
C VAL A 835 6.40 9.09 -18.47
N VAL A 836 6.87 8.47 -17.39
CA VAL A 836 7.95 8.96 -16.54
C VAL A 836 9.27 8.41 -17.11
N VAL A 837 10.10 9.30 -17.64
CA VAL A 837 11.25 9.04 -18.51
C VAL A 837 12.55 9.10 -17.69
N GLY A 838 12.74 8.12 -16.79
CA GLY A 838 13.97 7.92 -16.02
C GLY A 838 14.32 9.02 -15.01
N ASN A 839 15.32 8.73 -14.19
CA ASN A 839 15.81 9.54 -13.08
C ASN A 839 14.66 9.91 -12.13
N VAL A 840 13.95 8.87 -11.68
CA VAL A 840 12.83 8.99 -10.73
C VAL A 840 13.37 9.37 -9.36
N ILE A 841 14.48 8.77 -8.95
CA ILE A 841 15.17 8.99 -7.67
C ILE A 841 16.45 9.79 -7.93
N GLU A 842 16.84 10.63 -6.97
CA GLU A 842 18.11 11.34 -7.02
C GLU A 842 19.31 10.38 -7.02
N ALA A 843 20.36 10.72 -7.79
CA ALA A 843 21.63 9.99 -7.75
C ALA A 843 22.37 10.28 -6.43
N ASP A 844 22.89 9.24 -5.78
CA ASP A 844 23.75 9.41 -4.61
C ASP A 844 25.08 10.06 -5.07
N GLU A 845 25.41 11.26 -4.55
CA GLU A 845 26.63 12.02 -4.90
C GLU A 845 27.93 11.33 -4.38
N GLY A 846 27.83 10.17 -3.76
CA GLY A 846 28.97 9.41 -3.25
C GLY A 846 29.89 8.92 -4.37
N ASP A 847 31.20 9.19 -4.23
CA ASP A 847 32.24 8.52 -5.00
C ASP A 847 31.98 7.01 -5.00
N VAL A 848 32.23 6.35 -6.13
CA VAL A 848 32.22 4.88 -6.26
C VAL A 848 33.42 4.35 -5.46
N HIS A 849 33.33 4.45 -4.14
CA HIS A 849 34.28 3.82 -3.24
C HIS A 849 33.99 2.32 -3.33
N MET A 850 35.04 1.52 -3.51
CA MET A 850 34.98 0.07 -3.36
C MET A 850 34.05 -0.29 -2.19
N PRO A 851 33.19 -1.32 -2.30
CA PRO A 851 32.28 -1.72 -1.24
C PRO A 851 33.10 -2.17 -0.03
N THR A 852 33.53 -1.20 0.76
CA THR A 852 34.03 -1.40 2.10
C THR A 852 32.78 -1.77 2.85
N ILE A 853 32.75 -3.02 3.30
CA ILE A 853 31.70 -3.60 4.12
C ILE A 853 31.72 -2.88 5.48
N LYS A 854 31.34 -1.60 5.49
CA LYS A 854 30.86 -0.93 6.69
C LYS A 854 29.44 -1.42 6.83
N ARG A 855 29.19 -2.25 7.85
CA ARG A 855 27.84 -2.63 8.23
C ARG A 855 27.09 -1.33 8.55
N LYS A 856 26.27 -0.88 7.62
CA LYS A 856 25.32 0.21 7.85
C LYS A 856 24.30 -0.25 8.89
N THR A 857 23.90 0.66 9.77
CA THR A 857 22.87 0.39 10.76
C THR A 857 21.49 0.28 10.08
N THR A 858 20.52 -0.34 10.76
CA THR A 858 19.14 -0.44 10.25
C THR A 858 18.51 0.94 10.01
N GLU A 859 18.90 1.95 10.79
CA GLU A 859 18.42 3.33 10.64
C GLU A 859 18.98 3.99 9.36
N GLU A 860 20.26 3.80 9.06
CA GLU A 860 20.90 4.30 7.83
C GLU A 860 20.29 3.66 6.58
N LEU A 861 20.03 2.35 6.60
CA LEU A 861 19.36 1.64 5.51
C LEU A 861 17.91 2.10 5.31
N ALA A 862 17.21 2.47 6.38
CA ALA A 862 15.85 2.99 6.30
C ALA A 862 15.80 4.41 5.69
N LEU A 863 16.79 5.25 5.99
CA LEU A 863 16.97 6.58 5.39
C LEU A 863 17.29 6.49 3.90
N GLU A 864 18.16 5.55 3.49
CA GLU A 864 18.47 5.31 2.08
C GLU A 864 17.26 4.84 1.25
N GLY A 865 16.29 4.18 1.88
CA GLY A 865 15.05 3.74 1.23
C GLY A 865 13.94 4.79 1.15
N GLU A 866 14.07 5.92 1.85
CA GLU A 866 13.02 6.96 1.94
C GLU A 866 12.67 7.60 0.59
N PRO A 867 13.63 7.95 -0.28
CA PRO A 867 13.33 8.48 -1.61
C PRO A 867 12.44 7.57 -2.46
N LEU A 868 12.70 6.26 -2.43
CA LEU A 868 11.92 5.27 -3.16
C LEU A 868 10.50 5.16 -2.62
N LYS A 869 10.34 5.19 -1.29
CA LYS A 869 9.03 5.18 -0.64
C LYS A 869 8.20 6.41 -1.01
N ASN A 870 8.83 7.58 -1.06
CA ASN A 870 8.18 8.83 -1.46
C ASN A 870 7.81 8.80 -2.96
N ALA A 871 8.66 8.21 -3.80
CA ALA A 871 8.36 7.99 -5.21
C ALA A 871 7.13 7.08 -5.39
N ASP A 872 7.05 5.96 -4.67
CA ASP A 872 5.89 5.08 -4.71
C ASP A 872 4.60 5.75 -4.21
N GLU A 873 4.69 6.61 -3.20
CA GLU A 873 3.53 7.39 -2.72
C GLU A 873 3.00 8.39 -3.78
N LEU A 874 3.91 9.14 -4.41
CA LEU A 874 3.54 10.10 -5.46
C LEU A 874 3.01 9.40 -6.71
N VAL A 875 3.70 8.36 -7.16
CA VAL A 875 3.32 7.62 -8.37
C VAL A 875 2.02 6.84 -8.16
N SER A 876 1.79 6.26 -6.98
CA SER A 876 0.52 5.58 -6.69
C SER A 876 -0.66 6.55 -6.69
N THR A 877 -0.46 7.76 -6.20
CA THR A 877 -1.46 8.84 -6.24
C THR A 877 -1.83 9.24 -7.68
N LEU A 878 -0.85 9.26 -8.58
CA LEU A 878 -1.06 9.53 -10.01
C LEU A 878 -1.69 8.33 -10.72
N ALA A 879 -1.21 7.11 -10.44
CA ALA A 879 -1.71 5.87 -11.01
C ALA A 879 -3.19 5.60 -10.65
N ALA A 880 -3.64 6.07 -9.49
CA ALA A 880 -5.05 6.04 -9.12
C ALA A 880 -5.95 6.86 -10.07
N ALA A 881 -5.41 7.86 -10.76
CA ALA A 881 -6.17 8.79 -11.61
C ALA A 881 -5.93 8.61 -13.12
N MET A 882 -4.81 8.01 -13.54
CA MET A 882 -4.47 7.82 -14.96
C MET A 882 -3.47 6.69 -15.22
N CYS A 883 -3.29 6.32 -16.49
CA CYS A 883 -2.24 5.36 -16.87
C CYS A 883 -0.84 5.98 -16.75
N VAL A 884 0.06 5.29 -16.05
CA VAL A 884 1.44 5.71 -15.80
C VAL A 884 2.39 4.60 -16.21
N ASP A 885 3.31 4.89 -17.14
CA ASP A 885 4.45 4.04 -17.46
C ASP A 885 5.70 4.64 -16.81
N LEU A 886 6.39 3.86 -15.99
CA LEU A 886 7.57 4.26 -15.21
C LEU A 886 8.83 3.61 -15.79
N MET A 887 9.65 4.41 -16.46
CA MET A 887 10.91 4.01 -17.06
C MET A 887 12.08 4.30 -16.09
N PRO A 888 13.07 3.40 -15.93
CA PRO A 888 14.28 3.67 -15.17
C PRO A 888 15.25 4.58 -15.93
N GLY A 889 16.04 5.36 -15.20
CA GLY A 889 17.17 6.13 -15.71
C GLY A 889 18.50 5.71 -15.10
N ALA A 890 19.51 6.59 -15.22
CA ALA A 890 20.89 6.28 -14.79
C ALA A 890 21.05 6.25 -13.27
N SER A 891 20.27 7.04 -12.54
CA SER A 891 20.32 7.14 -11.07
C SER A 891 19.44 6.11 -10.35
N ASP A 892 18.62 5.38 -11.09
CA ASP A 892 17.55 4.58 -10.54
C ASP A 892 18.00 3.15 -10.20
N PRO A 893 17.35 2.45 -9.23
CA PRO A 893 17.65 1.06 -8.87
C PRO A 893 17.24 0.05 -9.96
N SER A 894 17.96 0.06 -11.07
CA SER A 894 17.93 -0.91 -12.17
C SER A 894 19.36 -1.31 -12.56
N ASN A 895 19.52 -2.14 -13.59
CA ASN A 895 20.86 -2.44 -14.13
C ASN A 895 21.49 -1.19 -14.77
N TYR A 896 22.81 -1.10 -14.66
CA TYR A 896 23.62 -0.01 -15.21
C TYR A 896 23.64 -0.01 -16.75
N THR A 897 23.80 -1.19 -17.35
CA THR A 897 23.96 -1.36 -18.80
C THR A 897 22.65 -1.21 -19.57
N LEU A 898 22.64 -0.60 -20.75
CA LEU A 898 21.47 -0.66 -21.64
C LEU A 898 21.33 -2.05 -22.32
N PRO A 899 20.10 -2.52 -22.58
CA PRO A 899 18.82 -1.95 -22.14
C PRO A 899 18.61 -2.13 -20.63
N GLN A 900 18.25 -1.05 -19.93
CA GLN A 900 17.88 -1.11 -18.52
C GLN A 900 16.52 -1.81 -18.39
N GLN A 901 16.48 -2.83 -17.55
CA GLN A 901 15.29 -3.62 -17.30
C GLN A 901 14.32 -2.84 -16.43
N SER A 902 13.03 -3.15 -16.54
CA SER A 902 12.00 -2.49 -15.73
C SER A 902 12.27 -2.62 -14.24
N PHE A 903 11.88 -1.60 -13.46
CA PHE A 903 11.86 -1.68 -12.01
C PHE A 903 11.16 -2.95 -11.52
N HIS A 904 11.73 -3.58 -10.49
CA HIS A 904 11.06 -4.70 -9.85
C HIS A 904 9.81 -4.18 -9.10
N PRO A 905 8.62 -4.82 -9.24
CA PRO A 905 7.41 -4.35 -8.58
C PRO A 905 7.49 -4.23 -7.05
N CYS A 906 8.41 -4.96 -6.40
CA CYS A 906 8.62 -4.84 -4.95
C CYS A 906 9.12 -3.46 -4.51
N LEU A 907 9.70 -2.67 -5.41
CA LEU A 907 10.14 -1.31 -5.15
C LEU A 907 8.95 -0.33 -5.10
N PHE A 908 7.80 -0.72 -5.64
CA PHE A 908 6.60 0.10 -5.76
C PHE A 908 5.35 -0.65 -5.25
N PRO A 909 5.31 -1.04 -3.95
CA PRO A 909 4.21 -1.83 -3.41
C PRO A 909 2.84 -1.12 -3.49
N ARG A 910 2.77 0.20 -3.36
CA ARG A 910 1.51 0.95 -3.47
C ARG A 910 1.08 1.12 -4.92
N SER A 911 2.00 1.47 -5.81
CA SER A 911 1.69 1.73 -7.22
C SER A 911 1.35 0.45 -7.98
N SER A 912 2.02 -0.67 -7.67
CA SER A 912 1.79 -1.97 -8.31
C SER A 912 0.38 -2.55 -8.10
N HIS A 913 -0.40 -2.03 -7.15
CA HIS A 913 -1.81 -2.39 -6.98
C HIS A 913 -2.70 -1.88 -8.12
N PHE A 914 -2.28 -0.84 -8.85
CA PHE A 914 -3.06 -0.23 -9.91
C PHE A 914 -2.75 -0.84 -11.27
N LYS A 915 -3.78 -1.32 -11.98
CA LYS A 915 -3.65 -1.81 -13.38
C LYS A 915 -3.19 -0.72 -14.36
N SER A 916 -3.40 0.54 -14.00
CA SER A 916 -2.97 1.72 -14.71
C SER A 916 -1.47 2.00 -14.56
N PHE A 917 -0.78 1.39 -13.58
CA PHE A 917 0.66 1.52 -13.38
C PHE A 917 1.44 0.40 -14.07
N ARG A 918 2.53 0.74 -14.75
CA ARG A 918 3.45 -0.22 -15.37
C ARG A 918 4.89 0.23 -15.20
N CYS A 919 5.76 -0.67 -14.76
CA CYS A 919 7.20 -0.49 -14.91
C CYS A 919 7.62 -0.96 -16.32
N VAL A 920 8.38 -0.14 -17.03
CA VAL A 920 8.81 -0.38 -18.42
C VAL A 920 10.33 -0.35 -18.53
N THR A 921 10.89 -0.79 -19.67
CA THR A 921 12.34 -0.79 -19.92
C THR A 921 12.83 0.60 -20.35
N ASN A 922 14.14 0.82 -20.28
CA ASN A 922 14.85 1.89 -21.01
C ASN A 922 15.80 1.22 -22.03
N PRO A 923 15.61 1.40 -23.34
CA PRO A 923 14.64 2.28 -23.99
C PRO A 923 13.17 1.82 -23.84
N TYR A 924 12.26 2.78 -24.01
CA TYR A 924 10.81 2.61 -24.07
C TYR A 924 10.32 2.56 -25.51
N GLU A 925 9.31 1.73 -25.75
CA GLU A 925 8.62 1.65 -27.03
C GLU A 925 7.20 1.12 -26.88
N ALA A 926 6.23 1.83 -27.45
CA ALA A 926 4.83 1.42 -27.45
C ALA A 926 4.01 2.16 -28.52
N GLN A 927 2.85 1.60 -28.86
CA GLN A 927 1.82 2.30 -29.62
C GLN A 927 0.74 2.85 -28.68
N VAL A 928 0.45 4.15 -28.81
CA VAL A 928 -0.61 4.83 -28.06
C VAL A 928 -1.66 5.34 -29.05
N GLY A 929 -2.77 4.62 -29.14
CA GLY A 929 -3.81 4.76 -30.17
C GLY A 929 -3.26 4.69 -31.60
N GLY A 930 -2.36 3.74 -31.84
CA GLY A 930 -1.70 3.54 -33.14
C GLY A 930 -0.53 4.48 -33.45
N VAL A 931 -0.24 5.48 -32.61
CA VAL A 931 0.96 6.31 -32.74
C VAL A 931 2.14 5.59 -32.08
N GLN A 932 3.15 5.23 -32.86
CA GLN A 932 4.40 4.62 -32.39
C GLN A 932 5.29 5.65 -31.65
N LEU A 933 5.47 5.46 -30.34
CA LEU A 933 6.39 6.20 -29.48
C LEU A 933 7.64 5.36 -29.22
N PHE A 934 8.81 5.99 -29.35
CA PHE A 934 10.10 5.44 -28.98
C PHE A 934 10.87 6.49 -28.18
N GLY A 935 11.62 6.07 -27.16
CA GLY A 935 12.50 7.01 -26.46
C GLY A 935 13.34 6.39 -25.37
N ASP A 936 14.30 7.16 -24.89
CA ASP A 936 15.29 6.75 -23.90
C ASP A 936 15.39 7.78 -22.76
N ALA A 937 16.05 7.39 -21.66
CA ALA A 937 16.22 8.27 -20.50
C ALA A 937 17.37 9.30 -20.65
N GLY A 938 17.93 9.50 -21.85
CA GLY A 938 18.91 10.54 -22.14
C GLY A 938 20.37 10.07 -22.20
N GLN A 939 20.70 8.87 -21.73
CA GLN A 939 22.08 8.39 -21.75
C GLN A 939 22.64 8.23 -23.18
N PRO A 940 21.90 7.67 -24.17
CA PRO A 940 22.33 7.63 -25.56
C PRO A 940 22.68 9.02 -26.11
N LEU A 941 21.77 9.99 -25.98
CA LEU A 941 21.99 11.35 -26.47
C LEU A 941 23.19 12.03 -25.78
N HIS A 942 23.34 11.86 -24.47
CA HIS A 942 24.49 12.38 -23.75
C HIS A 942 25.81 11.84 -24.31
N SER A 943 25.90 10.54 -24.56
CA SER A 943 27.11 9.91 -25.12
C SER A 943 27.43 10.38 -26.55
N LEU A 944 26.40 10.71 -27.36
CA LEU A 944 26.58 11.29 -28.70
C LEU A 944 27.18 12.70 -28.63
N LEU A 945 26.69 13.52 -27.69
CA LEU A 945 27.20 14.88 -27.48
C LEU A 945 28.62 14.87 -26.91
N GLN A 946 28.98 13.87 -26.09
CA GLN A 946 30.35 13.70 -25.60
C GLN A 946 31.35 13.42 -26.73
N CYS A 947 30.99 12.63 -27.75
CA CYS A 947 31.93 12.25 -28.83
C CYS A 947 31.86 13.15 -30.07
N THR A 948 31.25 14.32 -29.97
CA THR A 948 31.12 15.27 -31.07
C THR A 948 31.55 16.66 -30.62
N LEU A 949 31.99 17.50 -31.56
CA LEU A 949 32.36 18.88 -31.25
C LEU A 949 31.10 19.78 -31.26
N PRO A 950 31.00 20.75 -30.35
CA PRO A 950 30.11 21.89 -30.54
C PRO A 950 30.47 22.58 -31.87
N LYS A 951 29.48 23.14 -32.59
CA LYS A 951 29.78 23.97 -33.76
C LYS A 951 30.65 25.14 -33.28
N SER A 952 31.91 25.20 -33.71
CA SER A 952 32.80 26.32 -33.39
C SER A 952 32.41 27.54 -34.21
N ASP A 953 32.54 28.73 -33.60
CA ASP A 953 32.37 30.05 -34.23
C ASP A 953 33.32 30.31 -35.42
N ASP A 954 34.23 29.38 -35.73
CA ASP A 954 35.26 29.50 -36.77
C ASP A 954 34.76 29.19 -38.20
N ASP A 955 33.63 28.48 -38.37
CA ASP A 955 33.13 28.09 -39.71
C ASP A 955 32.28 29.19 -40.38
N ASP A 956 31.88 30.22 -39.63
CA ASP A 956 31.21 31.44 -40.11
C ASP A 956 32.02 32.69 -39.72
N ALA A 957 33.32 32.69 -40.05
CA ALA A 957 34.20 33.85 -39.86
C ALA A 957 33.89 35.01 -40.84
N GLU A 958 32.70 35.61 -40.72
CA GLU A 958 32.43 37.02 -41.08
C GLU A 958 31.51 37.75 -40.06
N GLY A 959 31.23 37.16 -38.89
CA GLY A 959 30.41 37.78 -37.84
C GLY A 959 31.08 37.82 -36.46
N ASP A 960 31.02 38.97 -35.80
CA ASP A 960 31.66 39.32 -34.52
C ASP A 960 31.37 38.32 -33.37
N ALA A 961 32.26 37.34 -33.17
CA ALA A 961 32.13 36.22 -32.21
C ALA A 961 32.23 36.62 -30.71
N ASN A 962 32.32 37.92 -30.39
CA ASN A 962 32.45 38.41 -29.01
C ASN A 962 31.12 38.83 -28.35
N MET A 963 29.97 38.48 -28.94
CA MET A 963 28.64 38.90 -28.45
C MET A 963 27.61 37.76 -28.27
N ALA A 964 28.00 36.48 -28.32
CA ALA A 964 27.07 35.38 -28.05
C ALA A 964 26.66 35.36 -26.56
N THR A 965 25.38 35.56 -26.29
CA THR A 965 24.83 35.51 -24.93
C THR A 965 24.79 34.07 -24.42
N ASP A 966 24.64 33.88 -23.10
CA ASP A 966 24.46 32.54 -22.53
C ASP A 966 23.19 31.86 -23.08
N GLU A 967 22.17 32.62 -23.44
CA GLU A 967 20.94 32.13 -24.08
C GLU A 967 21.22 31.57 -25.49
N ASP A 968 22.06 32.24 -26.28
CA ASP A 968 22.42 31.79 -27.64
C ASP A 968 23.16 30.45 -27.60
N LYS A 969 24.07 30.28 -26.63
CA LYS A 969 24.82 29.03 -26.42
C LYS A 969 23.91 27.88 -25.97
N GLU A 970 22.99 28.14 -25.05
CA GLU A 970 21.98 27.16 -24.63
C GLU A 970 21.11 26.71 -25.81
N GLN A 971 20.69 27.64 -26.66
CA GLN A 971 19.86 27.34 -27.82
C GLN A 971 20.62 26.55 -28.89
N GLN A 972 21.90 26.85 -29.10
CA GLN A 972 22.77 26.10 -30.01
C GLN A 972 22.96 24.64 -29.55
N GLU A 973 23.13 24.42 -28.24
CA GLU A 973 23.27 23.06 -27.70
C GLU A 973 21.95 22.26 -27.77
N GLN A 974 20.79 22.91 -27.61
CA GLN A 974 19.49 22.28 -27.83
C GLN A 974 19.27 21.88 -29.30
N GLU A 975 19.65 22.75 -30.23
CA GLU A 975 19.55 22.47 -31.66
C GLU A 975 20.48 21.31 -32.05
N ARG A 976 21.68 21.28 -31.47
CA ARG A 976 22.63 20.18 -31.61
C ARG A 976 22.07 18.86 -31.06
N ALA A 977 21.41 18.88 -29.90
CA ALA A 977 20.75 17.70 -29.35
C ALA A 977 19.68 17.14 -30.32
N LEU A 978 18.85 18.01 -30.90
CA LEU A 978 17.87 17.60 -31.91
C LEU A 978 18.52 17.09 -33.20
N ASP A 979 19.64 17.68 -33.64
CA ASP A 979 20.40 17.20 -34.79
C ASP A 979 20.88 15.75 -34.57
N TYR A 980 21.31 15.39 -33.35
CA TYR A 980 21.75 14.04 -33.05
C TYR A 980 20.60 13.04 -32.89
N LEU A 981 19.44 13.46 -32.37
CA LEU A 981 18.23 12.62 -32.41
C LEU A 981 17.79 12.35 -33.85
N GLN A 982 17.89 13.34 -34.74
CA GLN A 982 17.62 13.16 -36.17
C GLN A 982 18.60 12.16 -36.78
N ARG A 983 19.90 12.31 -36.49
CA ARG A 983 20.94 11.40 -36.96
C ARG A 983 20.72 9.96 -36.49
N CYS A 984 20.27 9.73 -35.27
CA CYS A 984 19.90 8.38 -34.82
C CYS A 984 18.84 7.72 -35.71
N VAL A 985 17.86 8.49 -36.22
CA VAL A 985 16.86 7.99 -37.18
C VAL A 985 17.49 7.72 -38.55
N GLU A 986 18.37 8.60 -39.03
CA GLU A 986 19.09 8.46 -40.30
C GLU A 986 20.07 7.29 -40.32
N TRP A 987 20.75 7.05 -39.19
CA TRP A 987 21.64 5.92 -38.95
C TRP A 987 20.89 4.63 -38.62
N ARG A 988 19.56 4.71 -38.43
CA ARG A 988 18.70 3.62 -37.93
C ARG A 988 19.24 2.96 -36.66
N HIS A 989 19.81 3.76 -35.76
CA HIS A 989 20.42 3.26 -34.54
C HIS A 989 20.24 4.23 -33.38
N ALA A 990 19.58 3.78 -32.31
CA ALA A 990 19.26 4.62 -31.15
C ALA A 990 20.46 4.89 -30.22
N ALA A 991 21.42 3.96 -30.15
CA ALA A 991 22.58 4.07 -29.26
C ALA A 991 23.89 3.60 -29.94
N PRO A 992 24.35 4.25 -31.02
CA PRO A 992 25.46 3.75 -31.84
C PRO A 992 26.79 3.68 -31.05
N THR A 993 26.95 4.58 -30.08
CA THR A 993 28.10 4.67 -29.17
C THR A 993 28.19 3.52 -28.17
N ALA A 994 27.18 2.65 -28.07
CA ALA A 994 27.23 1.45 -27.27
C ALA A 994 27.92 0.31 -28.05
N PRO A 995 28.83 -0.47 -27.43
CA PRO A 995 29.30 -0.42 -26.03
C PRO A 995 30.45 0.56 -25.71
N ASP A 996 31.03 1.24 -26.71
CA ASP A 996 32.35 1.91 -26.57
C ASP A 996 32.41 3.09 -25.59
N LEU A 997 31.37 3.92 -25.56
CA LEU A 997 31.22 5.05 -24.63
C LEU A 997 30.05 4.84 -23.66
N LEU A 998 29.02 4.13 -24.13
CA LEU A 998 27.80 3.86 -23.38
C LEU A 998 27.73 2.38 -23.04
N ALA A 999 27.77 2.05 -21.75
CA ALA A 999 27.71 0.66 -21.32
C ALA A 999 26.41 -0.04 -21.77
N CYS A 1000 26.55 -1.18 -22.45
CA CYS A 1000 25.44 -2.04 -22.83
C CYS A 1000 25.67 -3.50 -22.47
N PHE A 1001 24.60 -4.28 -22.49
CA PHE A 1001 24.67 -5.72 -22.30
C PHE A 1001 25.27 -6.37 -23.56
N PRO A 1002 26.23 -7.31 -23.44
CA PRO A 1002 26.86 -7.95 -24.60
C PRO A 1002 25.91 -8.96 -25.25
N MET A 1003 25.08 -8.48 -26.18
CA MET A 1003 24.12 -9.31 -26.91
C MET A 1003 24.78 -9.97 -28.11
N ALA A 1004 24.88 -11.30 -28.11
CA ALA A 1004 25.56 -12.00 -29.21
C ALA A 1004 24.77 -12.10 -30.53
N ASN A 1005 23.44 -12.19 -30.46
CA ASN A 1005 22.64 -12.58 -31.63
C ASN A 1005 22.03 -11.38 -32.38
N GLU A 1006 21.65 -10.33 -31.66
CA GLU A 1006 20.84 -9.23 -32.18
C GLU A 1006 21.19 -7.94 -31.45
N ASP A 1007 21.31 -6.83 -32.18
CA ASP A 1007 21.40 -5.49 -31.62
C ASP A 1007 19.99 -4.84 -31.56
N PRO A 1008 19.36 -4.75 -30.38
CA PRO A 1008 18.00 -4.24 -30.24
C PRO A 1008 17.90 -2.72 -30.43
N PHE A 1009 19.03 -2.00 -30.48
CA PHE A 1009 19.04 -0.55 -30.67
C PHE A 1009 18.87 -0.15 -32.14
N ILE A 1010 18.84 -1.11 -33.06
CA ILE A 1010 18.51 -0.89 -34.46
C ILE A 1010 17.03 -0.52 -34.61
N LEU A 1011 16.79 0.54 -35.38
CA LEU A 1011 15.45 1.04 -35.70
C LEU A 1011 14.95 0.37 -36.97
N GLU A 1012 14.26 -0.76 -36.83
CA GLU A 1012 13.64 -1.46 -37.96
C GLU A 1012 12.44 -0.69 -38.52
N THR A 1013 11.67 -0.05 -37.65
CA THR A 1013 10.53 0.80 -38.00
C THR A 1013 10.76 2.21 -37.51
N CYS A 1014 10.29 3.18 -38.28
CA CYS A 1014 10.44 4.59 -37.97
C CYS A 1014 9.37 4.97 -36.93
N PRO A 1015 9.75 5.51 -35.76
CA PRO A 1015 8.77 5.96 -34.78
C PRO A 1015 8.05 7.22 -35.28
N HIS A 1016 6.86 7.50 -34.78
CA HIS A 1016 6.20 8.78 -35.01
C HIS A 1016 6.72 9.85 -34.05
N VAL A 1017 7.05 9.44 -32.83
CA VAL A 1017 7.65 10.29 -31.79
C VAL A 1017 8.92 9.64 -31.29
N TYR A 1018 10.03 10.36 -31.34
CA TYR A 1018 11.30 9.98 -30.72
C TYR A 1018 11.68 11.01 -29.64
N PHE A 1019 11.66 10.60 -28.38
CA PHE A 1019 12.04 11.45 -27.26
C PHE A 1019 13.29 10.97 -26.52
N SER A 1020 14.02 11.92 -25.93
CA SER A 1020 15.16 11.67 -25.03
C SER A 1020 14.96 12.44 -23.73
N GLY A 1021 15.04 11.74 -22.60
CA GLY A 1021 14.83 12.27 -21.26
C GLY A 1021 16.00 13.05 -20.67
N ASN A 1022 15.76 13.67 -19.51
CA ASN A 1022 16.77 14.28 -18.64
C ASN A 1022 17.63 15.33 -19.34
N GLN A 1023 17.03 16.08 -20.28
CA GLN A 1023 17.72 17.14 -21.00
C GLN A 1023 17.69 18.46 -20.19
N PRO A 1024 18.59 19.41 -20.44
CA PRO A 1024 18.60 20.68 -19.71
C PRO A 1024 17.34 21.53 -19.95
N ARG A 1025 16.77 21.46 -21.16
CA ARG A 1025 15.62 22.27 -21.60
C ARG A 1025 14.75 21.49 -22.59
N PHE A 1026 13.49 21.90 -22.69
CA PHE A 1026 12.55 21.40 -23.68
C PHE A 1026 12.88 21.97 -25.07
N SER A 1027 12.96 21.10 -26.07
CA SER A 1027 13.07 21.46 -27.47
C SER A 1027 12.44 20.38 -28.36
N THR A 1028 12.04 20.75 -29.57
CA THR A 1028 11.38 19.82 -30.49
C THR A 1028 11.55 20.19 -31.95
N ARG A 1029 11.60 19.17 -32.83
CA ARG A 1029 11.62 19.34 -34.28
C ARG A 1029 10.79 18.25 -34.96
N LEU A 1030 10.00 18.62 -35.97
CA LEU A 1030 9.37 17.65 -36.87
C LEU A 1030 10.28 17.45 -38.09
N VAL A 1031 10.81 16.23 -38.25
CA VAL A 1031 11.70 15.88 -39.37
C VAL A 1031 10.96 15.01 -40.38
N LYS A 1032 11.32 15.12 -41.67
CA LYS A 1032 10.70 14.38 -42.76
C LYS A 1032 11.73 13.54 -43.51
N GLY A 1033 11.42 12.27 -43.71
CA GLY A 1033 12.22 11.35 -44.52
C GLY A 1033 11.90 11.46 -46.02
N SER A 1034 12.78 10.90 -46.85
CA SER A 1034 12.65 10.91 -48.33
C SER A 1034 11.44 10.14 -48.85
N LYS A 1035 10.88 9.20 -48.08
CA LYS A 1035 9.72 8.38 -48.43
C LYS A 1035 8.47 8.83 -47.65
N ASN A 1036 8.35 10.14 -47.44
CA ASN A 1036 7.25 10.79 -46.69
C ASN A 1036 7.10 10.36 -45.22
N GLN A 1037 8.13 9.75 -44.62
CA GLN A 1037 8.13 9.52 -43.18
C GLN A 1037 8.14 10.84 -42.41
N GLN A 1038 7.50 10.91 -41.24
CA GLN A 1038 7.49 12.09 -40.38
C GLN A 1038 7.72 11.71 -38.93
N VAL A 1039 8.75 12.29 -38.30
CA VAL A 1039 9.11 11.97 -36.91
C VAL A 1039 9.18 13.25 -36.09
N ARG A 1040 8.47 13.27 -34.97
CA ARG A 1040 8.56 14.32 -33.96
C ARG A 1040 9.69 13.98 -32.99
N LEU A 1041 10.77 14.75 -33.04
CA LEU A 1041 11.89 14.68 -32.11
C LEU A 1041 11.61 15.57 -30.89
N ILE A 1042 11.91 15.08 -29.69
CA ILE A 1042 11.63 15.78 -28.43
C ILE A 1042 12.78 15.61 -27.44
N THR A 1043 13.32 16.70 -26.93
CA THR A 1043 14.15 16.70 -25.71
C THR A 1043 13.24 16.97 -24.51
N VAL A 1044 13.08 15.99 -23.63
CA VAL A 1044 12.26 16.12 -22.42
C VAL A 1044 13.14 16.66 -21.31
N PRO A 1045 12.83 17.81 -20.72
CA PRO A 1045 13.70 18.42 -19.73
C PRO A 1045 13.62 17.70 -18.39
N SER A 1046 14.68 17.83 -17.58
CA SER A 1046 14.67 17.43 -16.17
C SER A 1046 13.65 18.28 -15.41
N PHE A 1047 12.61 17.64 -14.89
CA PHE A 1047 11.56 18.29 -14.12
C PHE A 1047 12.11 18.88 -12.82
N SER A 1048 13.10 18.22 -12.22
CA SER A 1048 13.78 18.69 -11.01
C SER A 1048 14.64 19.95 -11.21
N GLU A 1049 14.83 20.40 -12.45
CA GLU A 1049 15.57 21.63 -12.77
C GLU A 1049 14.65 22.69 -13.37
N THR A 1050 13.76 22.27 -14.27
CA THR A 1050 12.94 23.19 -15.07
C THR A 1050 11.48 23.27 -14.64
N SER A 1051 11.02 22.38 -13.75
CA SER A 1051 9.61 22.20 -13.39
C SER A 1051 8.68 22.08 -14.61
N THR A 1052 9.20 21.53 -15.72
CA THR A 1052 8.52 21.48 -17.02
C THR A 1052 8.26 20.04 -17.46
N ILE A 1053 7.02 19.78 -17.89
CA ILE A 1053 6.63 18.53 -18.57
C ILE A 1053 6.31 18.81 -20.03
N VAL A 1054 6.30 17.77 -20.86
CA VAL A 1054 5.98 17.89 -22.29
C VAL A 1054 4.67 17.18 -22.59
N ILE A 1055 3.75 17.86 -23.26
CA ILE A 1055 2.51 17.28 -23.75
C ILE A 1055 2.63 17.03 -25.25
N VAL A 1056 2.33 15.82 -25.69
CA VAL A 1056 2.38 15.39 -27.10
C VAL A 1056 0.96 15.08 -27.58
N ASP A 1057 0.52 15.75 -28.64
CA ASP A 1057 -0.77 15.49 -29.31
C ASP A 1057 -0.65 14.28 -30.24
N LEU A 1058 -1.51 13.28 -30.04
CA LEU A 1058 -1.56 12.07 -30.84
C LEU A 1058 -2.23 12.27 -32.21
N LYS A 1059 -2.86 13.43 -32.46
CA LYS A 1059 -3.53 13.75 -33.72
C LYS A 1059 -2.55 14.23 -34.80
N ASP A 1060 -1.70 15.19 -34.47
CA ASP A 1060 -0.82 15.86 -35.43
C ASP A 1060 0.67 15.87 -35.01
N LEU A 1061 0.99 15.18 -33.92
CA LEU A 1061 2.33 15.12 -33.33
C LEU A 1061 2.85 16.50 -32.87
N SER A 1062 1.99 17.51 -32.71
CA SER A 1062 2.37 18.76 -32.06
C SER A 1062 2.70 18.50 -30.59
N CYS A 1063 3.63 19.28 -30.04
CA CYS A 1063 3.95 19.17 -28.63
C CYS A 1063 4.26 20.54 -28.03
N PHE A 1064 3.94 20.70 -26.75
CA PHE A 1064 4.13 21.94 -26.03
C PHE A 1064 4.50 21.66 -24.57
N PRO A 1065 5.26 22.57 -23.94
CA PRO A 1065 5.64 22.42 -22.55
C PRO A 1065 4.51 22.91 -21.62
N ILE A 1066 4.44 22.33 -20.43
CA ILE A 1066 3.70 22.88 -19.28
C ILE A 1066 4.71 23.06 -18.15
N THR A 1067 4.89 24.29 -17.71
CA THR A 1067 5.82 24.65 -16.64
C THR A 1067 5.06 25.01 -15.37
N ILE A 1068 5.44 24.40 -14.25
CA ILE A 1068 4.91 24.70 -12.93
C ILE A 1068 5.78 25.81 -12.32
N GLY A 1069 5.21 27.02 -12.26
CA GLY A 1069 5.86 28.20 -11.69
C GLY A 1069 5.93 28.13 -10.15
N ALA A 1070 6.88 28.85 -9.59
CA ALA A 1070 7.05 29.05 -8.14
C ALA A 1070 5.99 30.00 -7.56
#